data_AF-A0A509LMT0-F1
#
_entry.id   AF-A0A509LMT0-F1
#
_cell.length_a   1.000
_cell.length_b   1.000
_cell.length_c   1.000
_cell.angle_alpha   90.00
_cell.angle_beta   90.00
_cell.angle_gamma   90.00
#
_symmetry.space_group_name_H-M   'P 1'
#
loop_
_entity.id
_entity.type
_entity.pdbx_description
1 polymer ?
#
loop_
_entity_poly.entity_id
_entity_poly.type
_entity_poly.pdbx_seq_one_letter_code
_entity_poly.pdbx_strand_id
1 'polypeptide(L)'
;MTNLPIFKRLFSVCVILVLLLSVAGPVLGDLPPEEEGICVQVRIRINQKMTLTRSAFRATLEINNAPEGVVLENLEVTLNIFNIEQEDSNNLFAITPPEVTGTSGVDGTGTIEPGTSASALWTIIPTRDAAPIVPTRYWIGGTLSYQEGDNQINIPLFPAHIWVKPDPLLVLHYFLVRDVFSDDPRTLDTIEPTEPFPLGLLMVNQGRGTAHKVQITSSQPEIIENEKGLLIDFTIIGTQVNTDQISPSLTVDLGDIEPGQTALAQWLMTCSLQGTFIEYTASFEHVDDFGDPRLSLIDSVDIHELNHVVRVDIPIDDYKPDFLANDVEDDDFLPDTLYKSDGSIEAVNVGQNPQVSGNVTSEVREVILTAEVVSGWTYIRTNDPGLEQFRLARVIRSDGREIWINDNAWTTHRTYWYLGEPAPFREHLVHIFDKDSTGIYTLIYEGGDQDGDGILDNEDNCMNVPNPIQENTDKANEGISGYPAGDDQGDACDPDDDNDGLSDVQEAGFGTNPKDPDSDNDDLTDGIEVQVTCCTSPNDPDTDNDQLKDGIEDSNHNGQVDTGETDPCNNDTDTDGMPDGFETQNNLDPLVNDALDDLDGDGFCNLREYMGETNPDSAEDRPVWTIVYVDDGNISGIEDGSMDHPFETIEKAMAFAGPHDRVYVFAGYYKENLVVTKPVDLQGEEYIFPVIDGSLDASPVLHYVNITSGSITGFQIRNGTGPNILCEQSGLLIRGNIISDASNGPGVMVDSTSSVTLFNNIIYNNASDGIRSQGTYTKVINNTITSNYGDGIDVTDSQAVVIQNNIATQNDGFGILCSSSPVPDVMFNNAYGNTIGSYSPDFGTGTGNLQADPFFTDAVNFDYHLTANSVCIDAGTSSGAPELDFEGHCRYDQPDVSNSGSGSYEFFDIGAFEFSRPVADLDGDGDVDGDDQAMFASYFGLTDCSGCEADLDGDGDVDGSDLTLFVADQDRFHCPAEACVGNLDWDLDVDGLDLSIFTSDFNRTDCDQGTPCEGDIDKDNDVDWFDFSDFIFDFGRTDCPVCPR
;
A
#
# COMPACT_ATOMS: atom_id res chain seq x y z
N MET A 1 -13.14 5.23 -12.26
CA MET A 1 -13.29 6.70 -12.26
C MET A 1 -14.42 7.04 -13.20
N THR A 2 -15.33 7.93 -12.82
CA THR A 2 -16.47 8.33 -13.66
C THR A 2 -16.20 9.74 -14.18
N ASN A 3 -16.23 9.94 -15.50
CA ASN A 3 -16.15 11.28 -16.08
C ASN A 3 -17.53 11.93 -15.93
N LEU A 4 -17.61 12.89 -15.02
CA LEU A 4 -18.76 13.75 -14.78
C LEU A 4 -18.69 14.98 -15.73
N PRO A 5 -19.71 15.85 -15.80
CA PRO A 5 -20.26 16.17 -17.11
C PRO A 5 -19.32 16.87 -18.08
N ILE A 6 -19.45 16.52 -19.36
CA ILE A 6 -19.04 17.42 -20.44
C ILE A 6 -20.14 18.48 -20.55
N PHE A 7 -19.97 19.61 -19.89
CA PHE A 7 -20.86 20.74 -20.14
C PHE A 7 -20.63 21.22 -21.58
N LYS A 8 -21.68 21.39 -22.39
CA LYS A 8 -21.59 22.10 -23.67
C LYS A 8 -22.62 23.21 -23.65
N ARG A 9 -22.18 24.45 -23.44
CA ARG A 9 -23.09 25.59 -23.32
C ARG A 9 -22.83 26.59 -24.41
N LEU A 10 -23.87 27.00 -25.12
CA LEU A 10 -23.80 28.12 -26.06
C LEU A 10 -24.01 29.42 -25.26
N PHE A 11 -22.94 30.20 -25.09
CA PHE A 11 -22.93 31.51 -24.48
C PHE A 11 -22.96 32.57 -25.59
N SER A 12 -23.87 33.53 -25.52
CA SER A 12 -24.00 34.58 -26.55
C SER A 12 -23.57 35.94 -26.00
N VAL A 13 -22.62 36.57 -26.70
CA VAL A 13 -22.11 37.93 -26.44
C VAL A 13 -22.28 38.75 -27.71
N CYS A 14 -22.77 39.99 -27.65
CA CYS A 14 -22.89 40.83 -28.83
C CYS A 14 -21.90 42.01 -28.78
N VAL A 15 -20.99 42.07 -29.76
CA VAL A 15 -19.86 43.01 -29.84
C VAL A 15 -19.99 43.91 -31.07
N ILE A 16 -19.62 45.19 -30.97
CA ILE A 16 -19.48 46.07 -32.15
C ILE A 16 -18.07 45.94 -32.71
N LEU A 17 -17.93 45.46 -33.95
CA LEU A 17 -16.63 45.29 -34.59
C LEU A 17 -16.24 46.55 -35.37
N VAL A 18 -15.44 47.44 -34.76
CA VAL A 18 -14.86 48.57 -35.49
C VAL A 18 -13.71 48.06 -36.37
N LEU A 19 -14.00 47.82 -37.63
CA LEU A 19 -12.98 47.54 -38.66
C LEU A 19 -12.17 48.83 -38.92
N LEU A 20 -11.08 49.02 -38.15
CA LEU A 20 -10.05 50.02 -38.46
C LEU A 20 -9.27 49.60 -39.70
N LEU A 21 -9.84 49.83 -40.88
CA LEU A 21 -9.14 49.77 -42.16
C LEU A 21 -8.20 50.98 -42.26
N SER A 22 -6.91 50.74 -41.99
CA SER A 22 -5.85 51.69 -42.33
C SER A 22 -5.75 51.87 -43.85
N VAL A 23 -6.29 52.95 -44.41
CA VAL A 23 -5.92 53.39 -45.75
C VAL A 23 -5.76 54.91 -45.81
N ALA A 24 -4.55 55.34 -46.18
CA ALA A 24 -4.22 56.72 -46.44
C ALA A 24 -4.85 57.23 -47.76
N GLY A 25 -5.50 58.40 -47.73
CA GLY A 25 -5.75 59.26 -48.90
C GLY A 25 -7.16 59.89 -48.99
N PRO A 26 -7.31 61.17 -49.39
CA PRO A 26 -8.56 61.92 -49.20
C PRO A 26 -9.45 61.90 -50.46
N VAL A 27 -10.73 61.54 -50.33
CA VAL A 27 -11.79 61.95 -51.27
C VAL A 27 -13.13 62.11 -50.52
N LEU A 28 -13.79 63.25 -50.74
CA LEU A 28 -15.16 63.56 -50.34
C LEU A 28 -16.17 62.52 -50.87
N GLY A 29 -17.12 62.11 -50.04
CA GLY A 29 -18.44 61.68 -50.49
C GLY A 29 -18.94 60.35 -49.90
N ASP A 30 -20.13 60.43 -49.32
CA ASP A 30 -21.03 59.38 -48.85
C ASP A 30 -20.68 58.66 -47.53
N LEU A 31 -21.55 58.87 -46.54
CA LEU A 31 -21.75 58.01 -45.36
C LEU A 31 -22.45 56.72 -45.81
N PRO A 32 -21.95 55.52 -45.46
CA PRO A 32 -22.77 54.31 -45.43
C PRO A 32 -22.65 53.58 -44.05
N PRO A 33 -23.49 52.57 -43.79
CA PRO A 33 -24.75 52.63 -43.04
C PRO A 33 -24.61 52.12 -41.58
N GLU A 34 -25.71 52.18 -40.84
CA GLU A 34 -25.93 51.66 -39.46
C GLU A 34 -25.00 50.51 -39.05
N GLU A 35 -24.27 50.71 -37.94
CA GLU A 35 -23.40 49.71 -37.34
C GLU A 35 -24.24 48.55 -36.78
N GLU A 36 -24.35 47.46 -37.54
CA GLU A 36 -24.86 46.18 -37.01
C GLU A 36 -23.82 45.60 -36.04
N GLY A 37 -24.16 45.56 -34.75
CA GLY A 37 -23.40 44.79 -33.75
C GLY A 37 -23.41 43.30 -34.10
N ILE A 38 -22.26 42.64 -33.97
CA ILE A 38 -22.07 41.21 -34.24
C ILE A 38 -22.35 40.44 -32.95
N CYS A 39 -23.43 39.66 -32.93
CA CYS A 39 -23.63 38.63 -31.90
C CYS A 39 -22.73 37.43 -32.18
N VAL A 40 -21.88 37.11 -31.21
CA VAL A 40 -20.97 35.98 -31.15
C VAL A 40 -21.56 34.95 -30.22
N GLN A 41 -21.53 33.70 -30.66
CA GLN A 41 -21.85 32.55 -29.83
C GLN A 41 -20.53 31.81 -29.58
N VAL A 42 -20.23 31.57 -28.31
CA VAL A 42 -19.13 30.71 -27.88
C VAL A 42 -19.69 29.48 -27.21
N ARG A 43 -19.00 28.35 -27.32
CA ARG A 43 -19.35 27.14 -26.60
C ARG A 43 -18.36 26.91 -25.49
N ILE A 44 -18.81 26.92 -24.23
CA ILE A 44 -17.96 26.56 -23.09
C ILE A 44 -18.14 25.10 -22.71
N ARG A 45 -17.05 24.50 -22.22
CA ARG A 45 -16.98 23.17 -21.66
C ARG A 45 -16.27 23.21 -20.32
N ILE A 46 -16.96 22.75 -19.30
CA ILE A 46 -16.37 22.45 -18.00
C ILE A 46 -16.31 20.92 -17.98
N ASN A 47 -15.14 20.35 -17.68
CA ASN A 47 -15.01 18.91 -17.45
C ASN A 47 -14.92 18.71 -15.94
N GLN A 48 -15.65 17.73 -15.41
CA GLN A 48 -15.55 17.39 -14.00
C GLN A 48 -15.27 15.91 -13.84
N LYS A 49 -14.39 15.55 -12.91
CA LYS A 49 -14.07 14.16 -12.58
C LYS A 49 -14.59 13.87 -11.20
N MET A 50 -15.42 12.83 -11.09
CA MET A 50 -15.89 12.36 -9.78
C MET A 50 -15.09 11.15 -9.35
N THR A 51 -14.58 11.23 -8.13
CA THR A 51 -13.97 10.12 -7.41
C THR A 51 -14.88 9.76 -6.25
N LEU A 52 -15.12 8.47 -6.08
CA LEU A 52 -15.88 7.91 -4.98
C LEU A 52 -15.41 6.48 -4.79
N THR A 53 -15.45 6.00 -3.56
CA THR A 53 -15.07 4.61 -3.26
C THR A 53 -16.27 3.69 -3.42
N ARG A 54 -16.04 2.55 -4.09
CA ARG A 54 -17.03 1.48 -4.23
C ARG A 54 -16.49 0.20 -3.61
N SER A 55 -17.41 -0.66 -3.17
CA SER A 55 -17.04 -2.00 -2.73
C SER A 55 -16.76 -2.90 -3.93
N ALA A 56 -15.68 -3.65 -3.86
CA ALA A 56 -15.34 -4.75 -4.76
C ALA A 56 -14.66 -5.85 -3.94
N PHE A 57 -14.63 -7.06 -4.48
CA PHE A 57 -13.97 -8.20 -3.86
C PHE A 57 -12.76 -8.59 -4.69
N ARG A 58 -11.63 -8.83 -4.04
CA ARG A 58 -10.47 -9.47 -4.66
C ARG A 58 -10.54 -10.97 -4.43
N ALA A 59 -10.35 -11.75 -5.50
CA ALA A 59 -10.22 -13.19 -5.42
C ALA A 59 -8.86 -13.56 -6.02
N THR A 60 -8.03 -14.25 -5.24
CA THR A 60 -6.71 -14.71 -5.67
C THR A 60 -6.70 -16.23 -5.77
N LEU A 61 -6.08 -16.75 -6.83
CA LEU A 61 -5.74 -18.16 -6.96
C LEU A 61 -4.23 -18.25 -7.21
N GLU A 62 -3.53 -19.02 -6.38
CA GLU A 62 -2.14 -19.38 -6.57
C GLU A 62 -2.04 -20.86 -6.94
N ILE A 63 -1.24 -21.15 -7.95
CA ILE A 63 -1.06 -22.47 -8.53
C ILE A 63 0.45 -22.71 -8.62
N ASN A 64 0.95 -23.57 -7.75
CA ASN A 64 2.35 -23.97 -7.76
C ASN A 64 2.44 -25.29 -8.53
N ASN A 65 3.08 -25.28 -9.69
CA ASN A 65 3.34 -26.50 -10.43
C ASN A 65 4.60 -27.14 -9.88
N ALA A 66 4.50 -28.41 -9.48
CA ALA A 66 5.64 -29.11 -8.87
C ALA A 66 6.83 -29.17 -9.84
N PRO A 67 8.09 -29.12 -9.36
CA PRO A 67 9.30 -29.25 -10.19
C PRO A 67 9.32 -30.51 -11.06
N GLU A 68 8.72 -31.59 -10.58
CA GLU A 68 8.61 -32.88 -11.27
C GLU A 68 7.34 -33.01 -12.13
N GLY A 69 6.50 -31.96 -12.19
CA GLY A 69 5.27 -31.95 -12.96
C GLY A 69 5.53 -31.92 -14.47
N VAL A 70 4.48 -32.11 -15.28
CA VAL A 70 4.50 -31.71 -16.68
C VAL A 70 4.05 -30.25 -16.82
N VAL A 71 4.28 -29.65 -17.97
CA VAL A 71 3.70 -28.34 -18.30
C VAL A 71 2.18 -28.43 -18.15
N LEU A 72 1.60 -27.57 -17.31
CA LEU A 72 0.15 -27.43 -17.23
C LEU A 72 -0.26 -26.54 -18.40
N GLU A 73 -0.89 -27.11 -19.41
CA GLU A 73 -1.33 -26.39 -20.61
C GLU A 73 -2.83 -26.06 -20.55
N ASN A 74 -3.28 -25.14 -21.41
CA ASN A 74 -4.69 -24.76 -21.53
C ASN A 74 -5.35 -24.39 -20.19
N LEU A 75 -4.59 -23.68 -19.34
CA LEU A 75 -5.04 -23.26 -18.02
C LEU A 75 -6.26 -22.34 -18.16
N GLU A 76 -7.39 -22.78 -17.61
CA GLU A 76 -8.68 -22.09 -17.65
C GLU A 76 -9.29 -22.07 -16.24
N VAL A 77 -9.68 -20.89 -15.77
CA VAL A 77 -10.42 -20.75 -14.52
C VAL A 77 -11.76 -20.11 -14.83
N THR A 78 -12.82 -20.87 -14.57
CA THR A 78 -14.20 -20.35 -14.63
C THR A 78 -14.68 -20.05 -13.22
N LEU A 79 -14.97 -18.79 -12.93
CA LEU A 79 -15.62 -18.39 -11.68
C LEU A 79 -17.15 -18.50 -11.78
N ASN A 80 -17.77 -18.97 -10.70
CA ASN A 80 -19.20 -19.12 -10.58
C ASN A 80 -19.69 -18.54 -9.25
N ILE A 81 -20.68 -17.64 -9.33
CA ILE A 81 -21.29 -16.98 -8.19
C ILE A 81 -22.73 -17.48 -8.03
N PHE A 82 -23.07 -17.91 -6.81
CA PHE A 82 -24.39 -18.44 -6.47
C PHE A 82 -25.01 -17.72 -5.28
N ASN A 83 -26.33 -17.58 -5.28
CA ASN A 83 -27.07 -17.15 -4.10
C ASN A 83 -27.13 -18.27 -3.03
N ILE A 84 -27.73 -17.99 -1.87
CA ILE A 84 -27.83 -18.98 -0.78
C ILE A 84 -28.72 -20.19 -1.13
N GLU A 85 -29.59 -20.06 -2.13
CA GLU A 85 -30.39 -21.13 -2.72
C GLU A 85 -29.65 -21.93 -3.82
N GLN A 86 -28.36 -21.63 -4.08
CA GLN A 86 -27.51 -22.23 -5.11
C GLN A 86 -27.94 -21.93 -6.56
N GLU A 87 -28.64 -20.83 -6.78
CA GLU A 87 -28.98 -20.36 -8.12
C GLU A 87 -27.88 -19.46 -8.68
N ASP A 88 -27.57 -19.62 -9.97
CA ASP A 88 -26.59 -18.81 -10.69
C ASP A 88 -26.94 -17.32 -10.57
N SER A 89 -25.97 -16.54 -10.10
CA SER A 89 -26.07 -15.10 -9.88
C SER A 89 -24.95 -14.32 -10.59
N ASN A 90 -24.23 -14.94 -11.54
CA ASN A 90 -23.13 -14.31 -12.26
C ASN A 90 -23.54 -13.00 -12.94
N ASN A 91 -24.79 -12.89 -13.41
CA ASN A 91 -25.32 -11.69 -14.06
C ASN A 91 -25.51 -10.48 -13.12
N LEU A 92 -25.31 -10.66 -11.81
CA LEU A 92 -25.35 -9.60 -10.80
C LEU A 92 -23.96 -9.03 -10.50
N PHE A 93 -22.91 -9.57 -11.10
CA PHE A 93 -21.52 -9.18 -10.87
C PHE A 93 -20.81 -8.97 -12.21
N ALA A 94 -19.92 -7.99 -12.24
CA ALA A 94 -18.89 -7.88 -13.27
C ALA A 94 -17.58 -8.42 -12.70
N ILE A 95 -16.86 -9.22 -13.48
CA ILE A 95 -15.60 -9.85 -13.08
C ILE A 95 -14.54 -9.39 -14.07
N THR A 96 -13.52 -8.68 -13.60
CA THR A 96 -12.43 -8.22 -14.46
C THR A 96 -11.65 -9.40 -15.00
N PRO A 97 -11.07 -9.28 -16.21
CA PRO A 97 -9.97 -10.16 -16.58
C PRO A 97 -8.96 -10.20 -15.44
N PRO A 98 -8.44 -11.37 -15.07
CA PRO A 98 -7.51 -11.48 -13.98
C PRO A 98 -6.16 -10.88 -14.35
N GLU A 99 -5.52 -10.25 -13.36
CA GLU A 99 -4.09 -10.00 -13.41
C GLU A 99 -3.38 -11.33 -13.15
N VAL A 100 -2.48 -11.72 -14.06
CA VAL A 100 -1.78 -13.00 -13.97
C VAL A 100 -0.29 -12.79 -13.87
N THR A 101 0.36 -13.59 -13.03
CA THR A 101 1.82 -13.66 -12.90
C THR A 101 2.22 -15.12 -13.07
N GLY A 102 3.37 -15.38 -13.71
CA GLY A 102 3.84 -16.76 -13.93
C GLY A 102 3.05 -17.59 -14.95
N THR A 103 2.10 -16.99 -15.68
CA THR A 103 1.39 -17.64 -16.79
C THR A 103 0.94 -16.62 -17.86
N SER A 104 0.68 -17.09 -19.08
CA SER A 104 0.15 -16.26 -20.18
C SER A 104 -1.34 -15.92 -20.04
N GLY A 105 -2.09 -16.64 -19.20
CA GLY A 105 -3.51 -16.41 -18.98
C GLY A 105 -4.18 -17.52 -18.17
N VAL A 106 -5.45 -17.33 -17.83
CA VAL A 106 -6.30 -18.37 -17.21
C VAL A 106 -7.63 -18.50 -17.97
N ASP A 107 -7.58 -18.24 -19.28
CA ASP A 107 -8.71 -18.24 -20.22
C ASP A 107 -8.65 -19.43 -21.20
N GLY A 108 -7.88 -20.46 -20.86
CA GLY A 108 -7.59 -21.61 -21.70
C GLY A 108 -6.35 -21.44 -22.57
N THR A 109 -5.60 -20.34 -22.44
CA THR A 109 -4.34 -20.10 -23.16
C THR A 109 -3.10 -20.14 -22.28
N GLY A 110 -3.28 -20.25 -20.97
CA GLY A 110 -2.20 -20.27 -19.98
C GLY A 110 -1.38 -21.54 -20.00
N THR A 111 -0.08 -21.38 -19.78
CA THR A 111 0.81 -22.48 -19.40
C THR A 111 1.48 -22.19 -18.06
N ILE A 112 1.77 -23.24 -17.28
CA ILE A 112 2.63 -23.15 -16.09
C ILE A 112 3.71 -24.22 -16.23
N GLU A 113 4.96 -23.79 -16.28
CA GLU A 113 6.10 -24.69 -16.39
C GLU A 113 6.31 -25.44 -15.07
N PRO A 114 6.84 -26.67 -15.10
CA PRO A 114 7.22 -27.40 -13.90
C PRO A 114 8.15 -26.56 -13.01
N GLY A 115 7.91 -26.59 -11.70
CA GLY A 115 8.71 -25.87 -10.71
C GLY A 115 8.43 -24.37 -10.65
N THR A 116 7.50 -23.87 -11.45
CA THR A 116 7.09 -22.47 -11.43
C THR A 116 5.71 -22.32 -10.81
N SER A 117 5.45 -21.13 -10.30
CA SER A 117 4.16 -20.77 -9.72
C SER A 117 3.48 -19.73 -10.59
N ALA A 118 2.17 -19.84 -10.71
CA ALA A 118 1.34 -18.82 -11.32
C ALA A 118 0.28 -18.34 -10.34
N SER A 119 -0.02 -17.04 -10.41
CA SER A 119 -1.12 -16.44 -9.67
C SER A 119 -2.10 -15.79 -10.64
N ALA A 120 -3.37 -15.75 -10.23
CA ALA A 120 -4.43 -15.04 -10.92
C ALA A 120 -5.26 -14.25 -9.89
N LEU A 121 -5.39 -12.95 -10.10
CA LEU A 121 -6.12 -12.03 -9.24
C LEU A 121 -7.31 -11.44 -10.00
N TRP A 122 -8.53 -11.76 -9.58
CA TRP A 122 -9.76 -11.17 -10.12
C TRP A 122 -10.27 -10.04 -9.22
N THR A 123 -10.78 -8.99 -9.86
CA THR A 123 -11.64 -8.00 -9.18
C THR A 123 -13.10 -8.29 -9.53
N ILE A 124 -13.90 -8.57 -8.50
CA ILE A 124 -15.31 -8.92 -8.60
C ILE A 124 -16.14 -7.75 -8.08
N ILE A 125 -16.95 -7.19 -8.97
CA ILE A 125 -17.65 -5.94 -8.78
C ILE A 125 -19.17 -6.21 -8.75
N PRO A 126 -19.85 -6.05 -7.61
CA PRO A 126 -21.31 -6.20 -7.55
C PRO A 126 -22.00 -5.09 -8.34
N THR A 127 -23.10 -5.43 -9.02
CA THR A 127 -24.05 -4.46 -9.57
C THR A 127 -25.00 -3.99 -8.49
N ARG A 128 -25.69 -2.86 -8.71
CA ARG A 128 -26.73 -2.35 -7.81
C ARG A 128 -27.86 -3.35 -7.51
N ASP A 129 -28.05 -4.36 -8.36
CA ASP A 129 -29.07 -5.40 -8.23
C ASP A 129 -28.65 -6.56 -7.30
N ALA A 130 -27.36 -6.66 -6.93
CA ALA A 130 -26.85 -7.73 -6.06
C ALA A 130 -27.32 -7.59 -4.59
N ALA A 131 -27.56 -6.36 -4.13
CA ALA A 131 -28.08 -6.11 -2.78
C ALA A 131 -29.00 -4.88 -2.74
N PRO A 132 -30.18 -4.91 -3.38
CA PRO A 132 -30.95 -3.69 -3.64
C PRO A 132 -31.52 -3.02 -2.38
N ILE A 133 -31.66 -3.75 -1.26
CA ILE A 133 -32.34 -3.25 -0.05
C ILE A 133 -31.62 -3.63 1.25
N VAL A 134 -31.16 -4.88 1.38
CA VAL A 134 -30.47 -5.39 2.58
C VAL A 134 -29.20 -6.12 2.19
N PRO A 135 -28.21 -6.28 3.10
CA PRO A 135 -27.03 -7.08 2.82
C PRO A 135 -27.41 -8.49 2.37
N THR A 136 -26.87 -8.92 1.23
CA THR A 136 -27.14 -10.22 0.61
C THR A 136 -25.86 -11.04 0.58
N ARG A 137 -25.96 -12.34 0.93
CA ARG A 137 -24.82 -13.25 0.94
C ARG A 137 -24.74 -14.06 -0.36
N TYR A 138 -23.53 -14.20 -0.90
CA TYR A 138 -23.24 -15.00 -2.09
C TYR A 138 -22.10 -15.99 -1.83
N TRP A 139 -22.06 -17.05 -2.64
CA TRP A 139 -20.98 -18.03 -2.70
C TRP A 139 -20.20 -17.83 -3.99
N ILE A 140 -18.88 -17.74 -3.90
CA ILE A 140 -17.98 -17.67 -5.05
C ILE A 140 -17.16 -18.95 -5.05
N GLY A 141 -17.33 -19.74 -6.10
CA GLY A 141 -16.49 -20.90 -6.39
C GLY A 141 -16.15 -20.90 -7.87
N GLY A 142 -15.86 -22.08 -8.41
CA GLY A 142 -15.51 -22.18 -9.81
C GLY A 142 -14.94 -23.54 -10.16
N THR A 143 -14.38 -23.62 -11.35
CA THR A 143 -13.61 -24.78 -11.80
C THR A 143 -12.28 -24.28 -12.36
N LEU A 144 -11.19 -24.85 -11.86
CA LEU A 144 -9.88 -24.80 -12.48
C LEU A 144 -9.77 -25.98 -13.45
N SER A 145 -9.51 -25.70 -14.72
CA SER A 145 -9.25 -26.69 -15.75
C SER A 145 -7.85 -26.48 -16.30
N TYR A 146 -7.11 -27.55 -16.52
CA TYR A 146 -5.84 -27.52 -17.24
C TYR A 146 -5.61 -28.88 -17.89
N GLN A 147 -4.66 -28.94 -18.80
CA GLN A 147 -4.25 -30.14 -19.49
C GLN A 147 -2.85 -30.54 -19.04
N GLU A 148 -2.72 -31.80 -18.65
CA GLU A 148 -1.46 -32.44 -18.31
C GLU A 148 -1.24 -33.58 -19.31
N GLY A 149 -0.35 -33.34 -20.28
CA GLY A 149 -0.16 -34.24 -21.43
C GLY A 149 -1.45 -34.39 -22.26
N ASP A 150 -1.97 -35.62 -22.40
CA ASP A 150 -3.23 -35.89 -23.11
C ASP A 150 -4.48 -35.81 -22.21
N ASN A 151 -4.31 -35.57 -20.90
CA ASN A 151 -5.39 -35.63 -19.91
C ASN A 151 -5.88 -34.23 -19.54
N GLN A 152 -7.19 -34.00 -19.68
CA GLN A 152 -7.84 -32.79 -19.18
C GLN A 152 -8.25 -32.98 -17.71
N ILE A 153 -7.69 -32.17 -16.83
CA ILE A 153 -7.96 -32.16 -15.39
C ILE A 153 -8.93 -31.02 -15.08
N ASN A 154 -9.93 -31.30 -14.24
CA ASN A 154 -10.90 -30.32 -13.76
C ASN A 154 -11.01 -30.39 -12.23
N ILE A 155 -10.57 -29.34 -11.55
CA ILE A 155 -10.57 -29.20 -10.10
C ILE A 155 -11.67 -28.21 -9.70
N PRO A 156 -12.69 -28.62 -8.93
CA PRO A 156 -13.67 -27.69 -8.38
C PRO A 156 -13.00 -26.82 -7.31
N LEU A 157 -13.11 -25.51 -7.43
CA LEU A 157 -12.63 -24.57 -6.42
C LEU A 157 -13.61 -24.54 -5.25
N PHE A 158 -13.09 -24.65 -4.02
CA PHE A 158 -13.92 -24.62 -2.81
C PHE A 158 -14.63 -23.25 -2.69
N PRO A 159 -15.95 -23.22 -2.48
CA PRO A 159 -16.68 -21.97 -2.48
C PRO A 159 -16.40 -21.14 -1.22
N ALA A 160 -15.90 -19.92 -1.41
CA ALA A 160 -15.84 -18.89 -0.39
C ALA A 160 -17.18 -18.13 -0.31
N HIS A 161 -17.44 -17.43 0.79
CA HIS A 161 -18.65 -16.60 0.93
C HIS A 161 -18.32 -15.12 1.06
N ILE A 162 -19.14 -14.29 0.42
CA ILE A 162 -19.04 -12.82 0.50
C ILE A 162 -20.37 -12.21 0.94
N TRP A 163 -20.30 -11.03 1.55
CA TRP A 163 -21.46 -10.20 1.89
C TRP A 163 -21.47 -8.95 1.04
N VAL A 164 -22.46 -8.84 0.16
CA VAL A 164 -22.70 -7.64 -0.64
C VAL A 164 -23.64 -6.74 0.14
N LYS A 165 -23.22 -5.51 0.42
CA LYS A 165 -24.05 -4.48 1.04
C LYS A 165 -24.78 -3.68 -0.06
N PRO A 166 -25.92 -3.04 0.24
CA PRO A 166 -26.57 -2.17 -0.72
C PRO A 166 -25.69 -1.01 -1.15
N ASP A 167 -25.79 -0.64 -2.43
CA ASP A 167 -25.02 0.45 -3.02
C ASP A 167 -25.72 1.82 -2.86
N PRO A 168 -24.96 2.92 -2.90
CA PRO A 168 -25.51 4.26 -3.09
C PRO A 168 -26.09 4.43 -4.50
N LEU A 169 -26.97 5.41 -4.66
CA LEU A 169 -27.52 5.80 -5.96
C LEU A 169 -27.68 7.32 -6.02
N LEU A 170 -26.83 7.98 -6.79
CA LEU A 170 -26.65 9.42 -6.75
C LEU A 170 -27.41 10.12 -7.90
N VAL A 171 -28.23 11.10 -7.55
CA VAL A 171 -28.87 12.04 -8.48
C VAL A 171 -28.21 13.40 -8.31
N LEU A 172 -27.76 14.02 -9.40
CA LEU A 172 -27.05 15.30 -9.38
C LEU A 172 -27.90 16.37 -10.08
N HIS A 173 -28.22 17.44 -9.37
CA HIS A 173 -28.85 18.64 -9.90
C HIS A 173 -27.83 19.76 -9.99
N TYR A 174 -27.49 20.19 -11.20
CA TYR A 174 -26.66 21.37 -11.44
C TYR A 174 -27.51 22.61 -11.65
N PHE A 175 -27.01 23.75 -11.17
CA PHE A 175 -27.67 25.04 -11.28
C PHE A 175 -26.70 26.04 -11.89
N LEU A 176 -27.09 26.68 -12.99
CA LEU A 176 -26.27 27.68 -13.66
C LEU A 176 -27.12 28.89 -14.02
N VAL A 177 -26.61 30.08 -13.74
CA VAL A 177 -27.31 31.32 -14.07
C VAL A 177 -27.49 31.48 -15.57
N ARG A 178 -28.54 32.21 -15.97
CA ARG A 178 -28.73 32.61 -17.36
C ARG A 178 -27.85 33.81 -17.73
N ASP A 179 -27.89 34.86 -16.92
CA ASP A 179 -27.21 36.12 -17.18
C ASP A 179 -25.89 36.18 -16.44
N VAL A 180 -24.83 36.57 -17.16
CA VAL A 180 -23.47 36.75 -16.61
C VAL A 180 -23.11 38.21 -16.74
N PHE A 181 -22.72 38.84 -15.63
CA PHE A 181 -22.39 40.25 -15.56
C PHE A 181 -20.89 40.49 -15.43
N SER A 182 -20.36 41.27 -16.36
CA SER A 182 -18.95 41.63 -16.48
C SER A 182 -18.81 42.82 -17.44
N ASP A 183 -17.61 43.08 -17.96
CA ASP A 183 -17.29 44.12 -18.94
C ASP A 183 -18.24 44.07 -20.14
N ASP A 184 -18.91 45.18 -20.45
CA ASP A 184 -19.75 45.33 -21.63
C ASP A 184 -18.86 45.77 -22.80
N PRO A 185 -18.65 44.93 -23.83
CA PRO A 185 -17.76 45.27 -24.95
C PRO A 185 -18.29 46.43 -25.82
N ARG A 186 -19.45 47.01 -25.49
CA ARG A 186 -20.02 48.20 -26.14
C ARG A 186 -19.73 49.51 -25.41
N THR A 187 -19.17 49.48 -24.19
CA THR A 187 -18.76 50.67 -23.41
C THR A 187 -17.25 50.93 -23.59
N LEU A 188 -16.89 51.58 -24.71
CA LEU A 188 -15.49 51.72 -25.17
C LEU A 188 -14.48 52.41 -24.22
N ASP A 189 -14.95 53.09 -23.17
CA ASP A 189 -14.11 53.90 -22.26
C ASP A 189 -14.34 53.53 -20.77
N THR A 190 -14.97 52.40 -20.46
CA THR A 190 -15.30 51.98 -19.08
C THR A 190 -15.23 50.46 -19.01
N ILE A 191 -14.53 49.92 -18.00
CA ILE A 191 -14.51 48.48 -17.73
C ILE A 191 -15.48 48.23 -16.57
N GLU A 192 -16.58 47.53 -16.82
CA GLU A 192 -17.51 47.16 -15.75
C GLU A 192 -16.92 46.03 -14.88
N PRO A 193 -17.14 46.05 -13.55
CA PRO A 193 -16.63 45.01 -12.66
C PRO A 193 -17.28 43.66 -12.97
N THR A 194 -16.49 42.60 -12.89
CA THR A 194 -17.00 41.23 -13.01
C THR A 194 -17.73 40.83 -11.74
N GLU A 195 -18.99 40.40 -11.87
CA GLU A 195 -19.72 39.79 -10.76
C GLU A 195 -19.55 38.27 -10.79
N PRO A 196 -19.06 37.68 -9.69
CA PRO A 196 -18.99 36.24 -9.61
C PRO A 196 -20.37 35.60 -9.60
N PHE A 197 -20.53 34.49 -10.32
CA PHE A 197 -21.78 33.74 -10.41
C PHE A 197 -21.55 32.25 -10.15
N PRO A 198 -22.52 31.56 -9.52
CA PRO A 198 -22.32 30.17 -9.11
C PRO A 198 -22.66 29.17 -10.23
N LEU A 199 -21.86 28.11 -10.31
CA LEU A 199 -22.29 26.79 -10.75
C LEU A 199 -22.60 25.98 -9.48
N GLY A 200 -23.88 25.84 -9.17
CA GLY A 200 -24.35 25.07 -8.02
C GLY A 200 -24.49 23.58 -8.34
N LEU A 201 -24.31 22.73 -7.33
CA LEU A 201 -24.57 21.30 -7.36
C LEU A 201 -25.29 20.87 -6.08
N LEU A 202 -26.47 20.28 -6.25
CA LEU A 202 -27.16 19.52 -5.21
C LEU A 202 -27.13 18.04 -5.56
N MET A 203 -26.44 17.24 -4.74
CA MET A 203 -26.36 15.80 -4.89
C MET A 203 -27.26 15.10 -3.87
N VAL A 204 -28.06 14.14 -4.34
CA VAL A 204 -29.01 13.39 -3.51
C VAL A 204 -28.70 11.90 -3.58
N ASN A 205 -28.43 11.25 -2.44
CA ASN A 205 -28.29 9.80 -2.39
C ASN A 205 -29.66 9.12 -2.19
N GLN A 206 -30.24 8.63 -3.29
CA GLN A 206 -31.52 7.90 -3.27
C GLN A 206 -31.34 6.39 -2.99
N GLY A 207 -30.10 5.93 -2.90
CA GLY A 207 -29.72 4.53 -2.69
C GLY A 207 -30.01 4.02 -1.28
N ARG A 208 -29.41 2.86 -0.99
CA ARG A 208 -29.50 2.20 0.33
C ARG A 208 -28.14 1.99 0.98
N GLY A 209 -27.06 2.21 0.24
CA GLY A 209 -25.69 2.32 0.74
C GLY A 209 -25.22 3.76 0.87
N THR A 210 -24.18 3.95 1.67
CA THR A 210 -23.45 5.21 1.81
C THR A 210 -22.55 5.41 0.60
N ALA A 211 -22.52 6.62 0.03
CA ALA A 211 -21.52 6.98 -0.97
C ALA A 211 -20.30 7.52 -0.23
N HIS A 212 -19.17 6.81 -0.30
CA HIS A 212 -18.02 7.08 0.53
C HIS A 212 -16.96 7.92 -0.19
N LYS A 213 -16.39 8.90 0.52
CA LYS A 213 -15.32 9.79 0.04
C LYS A 213 -15.64 10.41 -1.33
N VAL A 214 -16.83 11.00 -1.44
CA VAL A 214 -17.28 11.60 -2.69
C VAL A 214 -16.51 12.90 -2.93
N GLN A 215 -15.71 12.93 -3.99
CA GLN A 215 -14.98 14.11 -4.41
C GLN A 215 -15.29 14.44 -5.88
N ILE A 216 -15.37 15.73 -6.19
CA ILE A 216 -15.51 16.23 -7.56
C ILE A 216 -14.39 17.22 -7.83
N THR A 217 -13.54 16.90 -8.80
CA THR A 217 -12.53 17.82 -9.32
C THR A 217 -13.02 18.44 -10.61
N SER A 218 -13.16 19.76 -10.63
CA SER A 218 -13.49 20.52 -11.83
C SER A 218 -12.23 20.92 -12.59
N SER A 219 -12.31 21.02 -13.91
CA SER A 219 -11.35 21.80 -14.69
C SER A 219 -11.79 23.26 -14.74
N GLN A 220 -10.86 24.17 -15.03
CA GLN A 220 -11.21 25.51 -15.46
C GLN A 220 -12.09 25.45 -16.73
N PRO A 221 -13.08 26.35 -16.90
CA PRO A 221 -13.93 26.35 -18.07
C PRO A 221 -13.14 26.57 -19.38
N GLU A 222 -13.34 25.71 -20.37
CA GLU A 222 -12.68 25.77 -21.68
C GLU A 222 -13.64 26.28 -22.75
N ILE A 223 -13.21 27.25 -23.56
CA ILE A 223 -13.95 27.65 -24.77
C ILE A 223 -13.61 26.71 -25.93
N ILE A 224 -14.56 25.85 -26.29
CA ILE A 224 -14.38 24.81 -27.32
C ILE A 224 -14.86 25.23 -28.71
N GLU A 225 -15.72 26.25 -28.80
CA GLU A 225 -16.11 26.87 -30.06
C GLU A 225 -16.19 28.38 -29.88
N ASN A 226 -15.53 29.13 -30.77
CA ASN A 226 -15.53 30.59 -30.76
C ASN A 226 -15.48 31.08 -32.19
N GLU A 227 -16.64 31.18 -32.84
CA GLU A 227 -16.74 31.42 -34.29
C GLU A 227 -16.06 32.73 -34.76
N LYS A 228 -15.85 33.68 -33.85
CA LYS A 228 -15.30 35.01 -34.13
C LYS A 228 -13.95 35.30 -33.47
N GLY A 229 -13.41 34.37 -32.69
CA GLY A 229 -12.08 34.49 -32.06
C GLY A 229 -11.98 35.64 -31.04
N LEU A 230 -13.06 35.94 -30.32
CA LEU A 230 -13.03 36.94 -29.24
C LEU A 230 -12.23 36.41 -28.04
N LEU A 231 -11.50 37.29 -27.36
CA LEU A 231 -10.87 36.97 -26.07
C LEU A 231 -11.97 37.02 -24.99
N ILE A 232 -12.61 35.88 -24.75
CA ILE A 232 -13.51 35.66 -23.63
C ILE A 232 -12.78 34.69 -22.71
N ASP A 233 -12.78 34.96 -21.42
CA ASP A 233 -12.21 34.06 -20.41
C ASP A 233 -13.23 33.76 -19.33
N PHE A 234 -13.16 32.56 -18.77
CA PHE A 234 -14.02 32.10 -17.69
C PHE A 234 -13.13 31.44 -16.63
N THR A 235 -13.25 31.88 -15.39
CA THR A 235 -12.37 31.43 -14.30
C THR A 235 -13.20 30.99 -13.11
N ILE A 236 -12.94 29.78 -12.59
CA ILE A 236 -13.39 29.38 -11.26
C ILE A 236 -12.45 30.04 -10.25
N ILE A 237 -13.02 30.90 -9.40
CA ILE A 237 -12.29 31.70 -8.41
C ILE A 237 -12.45 31.17 -6.98
N GLY A 238 -13.32 30.19 -6.76
CA GLY A 238 -13.49 29.57 -5.46
C GLY A 238 -14.56 28.49 -5.44
N THR A 239 -14.53 27.67 -4.41
CA THR A 239 -15.52 26.64 -4.13
C THR A 239 -16.05 26.76 -2.72
N GLN A 240 -17.33 26.48 -2.55
CA GLN A 240 -17.92 26.24 -1.24
C GLN A 240 -18.52 24.84 -1.20
N VAL A 241 -18.30 24.14 -0.09
CA VAL A 241 -18.92 22.87 0.25
C VAL A 241 -19.89 23.08 1.40
N ASN A 242 -21.14 22.66 1.26
CA ASN A 242 -22.17 22.79 2.31
C ASN A 242 -22.25 24.22 2.91
N THR A 243 -21.69 24.41 4.12
CA THR A 243 -21.67 25.67 4.88
C THR A 243 -20.27 26.28 5.00
N ASP A 244 -19.27 25.64 4.41
CA ASP A 244 -17.86 26.00 4.57
C ASP A 244 -17.56 27.34 3.88
N GLN A 245 -16.50 28.00 4.31
CA GLN A 245 -16.08 29.24 3.65
C GLN A 245 -15.63 28.94 2.22
N ILE A 246 -15.81 29.93 1.33
CA ILE A 246 -15.35 29.81 -0.04
C ILE A 246 -13.81 29.79 -0.01
N SER A 247 -13.20 28.77 -0.59
CA SER A 247 -11.76 28.62 -0.74
C SER A 247 -11.39 28.47 -2.22
N PRO A 248 -10.28 29.03 -2.71
CA PRO A 248 -9.77 28.75 -4.06
C PRO A 248 -9.43 27.27 -4.20
N SER A 249 -10.30 26.50 -4.86
CA SER A 249 -10.02 25.12 -5.19
C SER A 249 -10.85 24.70 -6.40
N LEU A 250 -10.25 23.87 -7.24
CA LEU A 250 -10.97 23.18 -8.30
C LEU A 250 -11.65 21.90 -7.80
N THR A 251 -11.24 21.40 -6.64
CA THR A 251 -11.73 20.17 -6.04
C THR A 251 -12.70 20.47 -4.91
N VAL A 252 -13.81 19.73 -4.88
CA VAL A 252 -14.81 19.75 -3.83
C VAL A 252 -14.85 18.36 -3.20
N ASP A 253 -14.59 18.29 -1.90
CA ASP A 253 -14.80 17.09 -1.10
C ASP A 253 -16.17 17.13 -0.42
N LEU A 254 -17.07 16.25 -0.86
CA LEU A 254 -18.42 16.11 -0.30
C LEU A 254 -18.46 15.06 0.83
N GLY A 255 -17.37 14.35 1.09
CA GLY A 255 -17.26 13.32 2.11
C GLY A 255 -18.22 12.14 1.89
N ASP A 256 -18.73 11.60 3.00
CA ASP A 256 -19.66 10.48 2.99
C ASP A 256 -21.12 10.97 2.90
N ILE A 257 -21.86 10.48 1.91
CA ILE A 257 -23.28 10.81 1.70
C ILE A 257 -24.13 9.59 2.06
N GLU A 258 -24.71 9.62 3.26
CA GLU A 258 -25.56 8.56 3.79
C GLU A 258 -26.87 8.37 3.00
N PRO A 259 -27.53 7.19 3.09
CA PRO A 259 -28.80 6.94 2.41
C PRO A 259 -29.87 7.99 2.74
N GLY A 260 -30.40 8.64 1.70
CA GLY A 260 -31.41 9.69 1.82
C GLY A 260 -30.88 11.05 2.28
N GLN A 261 -29.56 11.21 2.42
CA GLN A 261 -28.93 12.52 2.67
C GLN A 261 -28.54 13.21 1.37
N THR A 262 -28.22 14.49 1.50
CA THR A 262 -27.78 15.37 0.42
C THR A 262 -26.39 15.93 0.71
N ALA A 263 -25.68 16.27 -0.35
CA ALA A 263 -24.46 17.05 -0.29
C ALA A 263 -24.53 18.19 -1.31
N LEU A 264 -23.92 19.33 -0.97
CA LEU A 264 -24.00 20.54 -1.77
C LEU A 264 -22.61 21.09 -2.06
N ALA A 265 -22.39 21.50 -3.30
CA ALA A 265 -21.23 22.28 -3.72
C ALA A 265 -21.65 23.50 -4.53
N GLN A 266 -20.82 24.53 -4.53
CA GLN A 266 -20.86 25.56 -5.56
C GLN A 266 -19.44 25.93 -6.00
N TRP A 267 -19.27 26.13 -7.30
CA TRP A 267 -18.09 26.77 -7.89
C TRP A 267 -18.47 28.20 -8.24
N LEU A 268 -17.74 29.17 -7.68
CA LEU A 268 -17.90 30.56 -7.99
C LEU A 268 -17.05 30.89 -9.22
N MET A 269 -17.69 31.43 -10.26
CA MET A 269 -17.06 31.71 -11.54
C MET A 269 -17.12 33.19 -11.89
N THR A 270 -16.10 33.66 -12.58
CA THR A 270 -16.04 34.96 -13.25
C THR A 270 -16.00 34.75 -14.77
N CYS A 271 -16.38 35.78 -15.51
CA CYS A 271 -16.26 35.81 -16.96
C CYS A 271 -15.70 37.17 -17.36
N SER A 272 -14.86 37.23 -18.39
CA SER A 272 -14.24 38.48 -18.82
C SER A 272 -15.18 39.41 -19.58
N LEU A 273 -16.35 38.94 -20.05
CA LEU A 273 -17.34 39.75 -20.77
C LEU A 273 -18.78 39.43 -20.34
N GLN A 274 -19.64 40.44 -20.33
CA GLN A 274 -21.07 40.27 -20.10
C GLN A 274 -21.73 39.41 -21.19
N GLY A 275 -22.67 38.54 -20.82
CA GLY A 275 -23.43 37.76 -21.78
C GLY A 275 -24.54 36.90 -21.18
N THR A 276 -25.09 36.00 -22.00
CA THR A 276 -26.20 35.12 -21.61
C THR A 276 -25.97 33.67 -22.05
N PHE A 277 -26.28 32.73 -21.17
CA PHE A 277 -26.42 31.31 -21.51
C PHE A 277 -27.81 31.07 -22.08
N ILE A 278 -27.87 30.46 -23.27
CA ILE A 278 -29.13 30.30 -24.02
C ILE A 278 -29.49 28.84 -24.31
N GLU A 279 -28.63 27.89 -23.94
CA GLU A 279 -28.87 26.47 -24.12
C GLU A 279 -28.16 25.68 -23.01
N TYR A 280 -28.86 24.71 -22.40
CA TYR A 280 -28.32 23.86 -21.32
C TYR A 280 -28.43 22.35 -21.64
N THR A 281 -27.35 21.63 -21.39
CA THR A 281 -27.04 20.20 -21.57
C THR A 281 -26.01 19.73 -20.51
N ALA A 282 -26.37 18.77 -19.67
CA ALA A 282 -25.40 18.07 -18.83
C ALA A 282 -25.43 16.59 -19.22
N SER A 283 -24.27 15.96 -19.31
CA SER A 283 -24.17 14.56 -19.67
C SER A 283 -22.99 13.95 -18.94
N PHE A 284 -23.18 12.83 -18.26
CA PHE A 284 -22.10 12.07 -17.67
C PHE A 284 -21.76 10.85 -18.52
N GLU A 285 -20.53 10.36 -18.39
CA GLU A 285 -20.09 9.11 -18.98
C GLU A 285 -19.49 8.23 -17.89
N HIS A 286 -20.13 7.10 -17.65
CA HIS A 286 -19.52 6.02 -16.88
C HIS A 286 -18.71 5.15 -17.84
N VAL A 287 -17.40 5.30 -17.77
CA VAL A 287 -16.45 4.44 -18.47
C VAL A 287 -16.18 3.26 -17.53
N ASP A 288 -16.85 2.14 -17.79
CA ASP A 288 -16.47 0.85 -17.22
C ASP A 288 -16.09 -0.12 -18.36
N ASP A 289 -15.20 -1.06 -18.06
CA ASP A 289 -14.68 -2.02 -19.04
C ASP A 289 -15.72 -3.08 -19.48
N PHE A 290 -16.93 -3.04 -18.92
CA PHE A 290 -17.99 -4.05 -19.08
C PHE A 290 -19.22 -3.56 -19.85
N GLY A 291 -19.39 -2.25 -20.02
CA GLY A 291 -20.56 -1.62 -20.63
C GLY A 291 -21.88 -1.85 -19.88
N ASP A 292 -21.85 -2.16 -18.58
CA ASP A 292 -23.06 -2.44 -17.80
C ASP A 292 -23.51 -1.20 -17.01
N PRO A 293 -24.61 -0.53 -17.41
CA PRO A 293 -25.06 0.69 -16.74
C PRO A 293 -25.44 0.48 -15.26
N ARG A 294 -25.65 -0.77 -14.83
CA ARG A 294 -25.95 -1.12 -13.43
C ARG A 294 -24.74 -0.98 -12.50
N LEU A 295 -23.53 -0.86 -13.05
CA LEU A 295 -22.29 -0.61 -12.30
C LEU A 295 -22.08 0.87 -11.97
N SER A 296 -22.76 1.77 -12.69
CA SER A 296 -22.76 3.20 -12.36
C SER A 296 -23.49 3.44 -11.04
N LEU A 297 -22.83 4.17 -10.13
CA LEU A 297 -23.43 4.68 -8.89
C LEU A 297 -24.17 6.01 -9.10
N ILE A 298 -24.11 6.55 -10.32
CA ILE A 298 -24.83 7.76 -10.74
C ILE A 298 -26.07 7.34 -11.53
N ASP A 299 -27.22 7.88 -11.15
CA ASP A 299 -28.52 7.59 -11.78
C ASP A 299 -28.86 8.62 -12.85
N SER A 300 -28.82 9.90 -12.50
CA SER A 300 -29.07 11.01 -13.43
C SER A 300 -28.23 12.24 -13.11
N VAL A 301 -28.03 13.05 -14.14
CA VAL A 301 -27.49 14.40 -14.02
C VAL A 301 -28.45 15.33 -14.75
N ASP A 302 -29.02 16.27 -14.01
CA ASP A 302 -29.95 17.27 -14.49
C ASP A 302 -29.31 18.66 -14.35
N ILE A 303 -29.68 19.60 -15.21
CA ILE A 303 -29.23 21.00 -15.12
C ILE A 303 -30.42 21.95 -15.24
N HIS A 304 -30.40 22.94 -14.37
CA HIS A 304 -31.47 23.89 -14.14
C HIS A 304 -30.96 25.32 -14.38
N GLU A 305 -31.82 26.17 -14.97
CA GLU A 305 -31.57 27.60 -15.08
C GLU A 305 -31.76 28.24 -13.70
N LEU A 306 -30.68 28.79 -13.15
CA LEU A 306 -30.66 29.42 -11.84
C LEU A 306 -31.04 30.90 -11.96
N ASN A 307 -32.07 31.32 -11.22
CA ASN A 307 -32.37 32.74 -11.04
C ASN A 307 -31.52 33.35 -9.93
N HIS A 308 -31.43 32.67 -8.78
CA HIS A 308 -30.66 33.15 -7.63
C HIS A 308 -30.39 32.02 -6.63
N VAL A 309 -29.27 32.10 -5.91
CA VAL A 309 -29.04 31.26 -4.72
C VAL A 309 -29.74 31.93 -3.54
N VAL A 310 -30.63 31.22 -2.87
CA VAL A 310 -31.49 31.74 -1.80
C VAL A 310 -31.27 30.98 -0.49
N ARG A 311 -31.90 31.43 0.59
CA ARG A 311 -31.85 30.78 1.91
C ARG A 311 -33.25 30.50 2.45
N VAL A 312 -33.56 29.23 2.69
CA VAL A 312 -34.80 28.78 3.32
C VAL A 312 -34.66 28.83 4.84
N ASP A 313 -35.12 29.93 5.40
CA ASP A 313 -35.02 30.27 6.82
C ASP A 313 -36.26 29.87 7.67
N ILE A 314 -37.20 29.10 7.09
CA ILE A 314 -38.43 28.65 7.77
C ILE A 314 -38.64 27.13 7.57
N PRO A 315 -38.97 26.37 8.63
CA PRO A 315 -39.15 26.80 10.02
C PRO A 315 -37.84 27.11 10.76
N ILE A 316 -36.72 26.61 10.25
CA ILE A 316 -35.36 26.81 10.77
C ILE A 316 -34.43 26.86 9.55
N ASP A 317 -33.51 27.82 9.54
CA ASP A 317 -32.40 27.92 8.59
C ASP A 317 -31.34 26.86 8.91
N ASP A 318 -30.95 26.06 7.92
CA ASP A 318 -29.92 25.03 8.06
C ASP A 318 -28.52 25.51 7.63
N TYR A 319 -28.40 26.81 7.32
CA TYR A 319 -27.20 27.49 6.88
C TYR A 319 -26.68 27.09 5.49
N LYS A 320 -27.37 26.19 4.79
CA LYS A 320 -26.98 25.73 3.46
C LYS A 320 -27.67 26.58 2.39
N PRO A 321 -27.03 26.78 1.22
CA PRO A 321 -27.68 27.46 0.11
C PRO A 321 -28.81 26.60 -0.48
N ASP A 322 -29.84 27.27 -0.98
CA ASP A 322 -30.95 26.69 -1.74
C ASP A 322 -30.99 27.32 -3.14
N PHE A 323 -31.63 26.66 -4.11
CA PHE A 323 -31.59 27.11 -5.50
C PHE A 323 -32.98 27.48 -6.01
N LEU A 324 -33.13 28.74 -6.39
CA LEU A 324 -34.34 29.28 -7.01
C LEU A 324 -34.20 29.20 -8.53
N ALA A 325 -34.96 28.30 -9.16
CA ALA A 325 -34.78 27.92 -10.56
C ALA A 325 -36.01 28.23 -11.43
N ASN A 326 -35.73 28.35 -12.72
CA ASN A 326 -36.69 28.45 -13.81
C ASN A 326 -36.65 27.14 -14.62
N ASP A 327 -37.53 26.20 -14.30
CA ASP A 327 -37.60 24.90 -14.98
C ASP A 327 -38.69 24.88 -16.07
N VAL A 328 -39.57 25.88 -16.10
CA VAL A 328 -40.68 26.02 -17.04
C VAL A 328 -40.45 27.23 -17.93
N GLU A 329 -40.04 26.97 -19.17
CA GLU A 329 -39.77 28.00 -20.18
C GLU A 329 -40.88 29.07 -20.29
N ASP A 330 -40.50 30.33 -20.06
CA ASP A 330 -41.36 31.50 -20.13
C ASP A 330 -40.60 32.74 -20.67
N ASP A 331 -41.33 33.74 -21.19
CA ASP A 331 -40.73 34.92 -21.83
C ASP A 331 -40.08 35.91 -20.83
N ASP A 332 -40.49 35.85 -19.55
CA ASP A 332 -40.05 36.75 -18.48
C ASP A 332 -38.96 36.13 -17.59
N PHE A 333 -38.67 34.84 -17.79
CA PHE A 333 -37.65 33.99 -17.15
C PHE A 333 -37.73 34.05 -15.63
N LEU A 334 -38.95 33.85 -15.13
CA LEU A 334 -39.30 34.00 -13.73
C LEU A 334 -39.17 32.65 -13.02
N PRO A 335 -38.70 32.64 -11.77
CA PRO A 335 -38.54 31.39 -11.05
C PRO A 335 -39.89 30.72 -10.76
N ASP A 336 -39.93 29.41 -10.95
CA ASP A 336 -41.11 28.57 -10.75
C ASP A 336 -40.87 27.40 -9.78
N THR A 337 -39.60 27.04 -9.54
CA THR A 337 -39.21 25.88 -8.74
C THR A 337 -38.15 26.24 -7.71
N LEU A 338 -38.30 25.73 -6.50
CA LEU A 338 -37.34 25.85 -5.40
C LEU A 338 -36.75 24.48 -5.10
N TYR A 339 -35.43 24.35 -5.23
CA TYR A 339 -34.67 23.17 -4.81
C TYR A 339 -34.03 23.46 -3.46
N LYS A 340 -34.44 22.71 -2.45
CA LYS A 340 -33.95 22.88 -1.09
C LYS A 340 -32.71 22.05 -0.82
N SER A 341 -31.85 22.52 0.06
CA SER A 341 -30.66 21.84 0.58
C SER A 341 -30.93 20.42 1.11
N ASP A 342 -32.14 20.17 1.64
CA ASP A 342 -32.61 18.86 2.12
C ASP A 342 -33.09 17.90 1.01
N GLY A 343 -32.99 18.30 -0.25
CA GLY A 343 -33.39 17.54 -1.43
C GLY A 343 -34.88 17.62 -1.76
N SER A 344 -35.68 18.37 -1.00
CA SER A 344 -37.08 18.61 -1.36
C SER A 344 -37.25 19.68 -2.44
N ILE A 345 -38.26 19.50 -3.28
CA ILE A 345 -38.56 20.39 -4.41
C ILE A 345 -39.96 20.97 -4.20
N GLU A 346 -40.10 22.29 -4.26
CA GLU A 346 -41.33 23.04 -3.98
C GLU A 346 -41.64 24.04 -5.10
N ALA A 347 -42.92 24.32 -5.33
CA ALA A 347 -43.34 25.29 -6.35
C ALA A 347 -43.25 26.74 -5.83
N VAL A 348 -42.81 27.65 -6.69
CA VAL A 348 -42.72 29.10 -6.44
C VAL A 348 -43.77 29.85 -7.24
N ASN A 349 -44.43 30.82 -6.60
CA ASN A 349 -45.43 31.66 -7.25
C ASN A 349 -44.85 33.04 -7.55
N VAL A 350 -45.23 33.65 -8.67
CA VAL A 350 -44.83 35.03 -8.98
C VAL A 350 -45.86 36.02 -8.47
N GLY A 351 -45.42 36.98 -7.66
CA GLY A 351 -46.23 38.11 -7.20
C GLY A 351 -46.64 39.04 -8.34
N GLN A 352 -47.90 39.44 -8.37
CA GLN A 352 -48.49 40.23 -9.44
C GLN A 352 -48.59 41.71 -9.08
N ASN A 353 -48.53 42.60 -10.08
CA ASN A 353 -48.72 44.06 -9.93
C ASN A 353 -47.86 44.74 -8.84
N PRO A 354 -46.53 44.52 -8.78
CA PRO A 354 -45.69 45.18 -7.79
C PRO A 354 -45.59 46.69 -8.02
N GLN A 355 -45.62 47.49 -6.95
CA GLN A 355 -45.60 48.96 -6.98
C GLN A 355 -44.75 49.53 -5.82
N VAL A 356 -44.00 50.60 -6.07
CA VAL A 356 -43.21 51.33 -5.06
C VAL A 356 -43.78 52.72 -4.76
N SER A 357 -43.62 53.22 -3.53
CA SER A 357 -44.25 54.48 -3.08
C SER A 357 -43.55 55.76 -3.54
N GLY A 358 -42.31 55.72 -4.05
CA GLY A 358 -41.53 56.87 -4.52
C GLY A 358 -40.03 56.55 -4.74
N ASN A 359 -39.24 57.54 -5.17
CA ASN A 359 -37.78 57.41 -5.42
C ASN A 359 -36.95 57.74 -4.16
N VAL A 360 -35.76 57.15 -4.06
CA VAL A 360 -34.77 57.44 -3.00
C VAL A 360 -34.03 58.75 -3.32
N THR A 361 -33.78 59.55 -2.29
CA THR A 361 -32.95 60.76 -2.36
C THR A 361 -32.08 60.87 -1.11
N SER A 362 -31.17 61.85 -1.06
CA SER A 362 -30.40 62.15 0.15
C SER A 362 -31.26 62.51 1.37
N GLU A 363 -32.53 62.91 1.18
CA GLU A 363 -33.49 63.23 2.25
C GLU A 363 -34.53 62.12 2.52
N VAL A 364 -34.74 61.20 1.56
CA VAL A 364 -35.72 60.11 1.63
C VAL A 364 -35.00 58.79 1.40
N ARG A 365 -34.81 58.02 2.48
CA ARG A 365 -34.09 56.74 2.50
C ARG A 365 -34.99 55.51 2.67
N GLU A 366 -36.29 55.69 2.86
CA GLU A 366 -37.26 54.60 3.11
C GLU A 366 -38.41 54.65 2.09
N VAL A 367 -38.74 53.51 1.47
CA VAL A 367 -39.78 53.37 0.43
C VAL A 367 -40.65 52.13 0.70
N ILE A 368 -41.96 52.20 0.44
CA ILE A 368 -42.89 51.07 0.60
C ILE A 368 -43.11 50.37 -0.75
N LEU A 369 -43.03 49.03 -0.76
CA LEU A 369 -43.33 48.15 -1.89
C LEU A 369 -44.62 47.35 -1.60
N THR A 370 -45.52 47.24 -2.59
CA THR A 370 -46.77 46.45 -2.51
C THR A 370 -46.94 45.54 -3.73
N ALA A 371 -47.36 44.28 -3.56
CA ALA A 371 -47.66 43.30 -4.61
C ALA A 371 -48.83 42.38 -4.24
N GLU A 372 -49.49 41.79 -5.23
CA GLU A 372 -50.53 40.77 -5.06
C GLU A 372 -49.89 39.37 -4.99
N VAL A 373 -50.11 38.63 -3.90
CA VAL A 373 -49.44 37.35 -3.63
C VAL A 373 -50.43 36.24 -3.27
N VAL A 374 -50.02 34.99 -3.45
CA VAL A 374 -50.77 33.79 -3.02
C VAL A 374 -50.02 33.09 -1.88
N SER A 375 -50.69 32.18 -1.16
CA SER A 375 -50.04 31.42 -0.07
C SER A 375 -49.06 30.40 -0.65
N GLY A 376 -47.92 30.21 0.02
CA GLY A 376 -46.79 29.42 -0.49
C GLY A 376 -45.52 30.25 -0.64
N TRP A 377 -44.53 29.69 -1.33
CA TRP A 377 -43.33 30.42 -1.74
C TRP A 377 -43.68 31.44 -2.82
N THR A 378 -43.16 32.65 -2.71
CA THR A 378 -43.43 33.76 -3.63
C THR A 378 -42.17 34.52 -3.99
N TYR A 379 -42.03 34.85 -5.28
CA TYR A 379 -41.01 35.74 -5.82
C TYR A 379 -41.65 37.04 -6.35
N ILE A 380 -41.04 38.19 -6.06
CA ILE A 380 -41.50 39.52 -6.47
C ILE A 380 -40.34 40.27 -7.13
N ARG A 381 -40.57 40.86 -8.31
CA ARG A 381 -39.60 41.67 -9.07
C ARG A 381 -40.20 43.02 -9.45
N THR A 382 -39.50 44.13 -9.21
CA THR A 382 -39.93 45.49 -9.62
C THR A 382 -38.74 46.42 -9.83
N ASN A 383 -38.95 47.62 -10.39
CA ASN A 383 -37.90 48.63 -10.52
C ASN A 383 -37.37 49.11 -9.16
N ASP A 384 -36.06 49.25 -9.05
CA ASP A 384 -35.34 49.78 -7.88
C ASP A 384 -35.51 51.31 -7.76
N PRO A 385 -36.07 51.83 -6.66
CA PRO A 385 -36.16 53.27 -6.42
C PRO A 385 -34.83 53.95 -6.06
N GLY A 386 -33.75 53.19 -5.82
CA GLY A 386 -32.39 53.67 -5.49
C GLY A 386 -31.55 54.14 -6.68
N LEU A 387 -31.72 53.52 -7.85
CA LEU A 387 -31.08 53.88 -9.12
C LEU A 387 -29.54 53.96 -9.04
N GLU A 388 -28.88 53.00 -8.37
CA GLU A 388 -27.42 52.90 -8.16
C GLU A 388 -26.78 54.02 -7.33
N GLN A 389 -27.49 55.13 -7.07
CA GLN A 389 -26.96 56.25 -6.29
C GLN A 389 -26.91 55.95 -4.79
N PHE A 390 -27.67 54.95 -4.35
CA PHE A 390 -27.83 54.58 -2.95
C PHE A 390 -27.96 53.06 -2.83
N ARG A 391 -27.26 52.48 -1.86
CA ARG A 391 -27.27 51.04 -1.59
C ARG A 391 -28.53 50.62 -0.83
N LEU A 392 -29.22 49.57 -1.26
CA LEU A 392 -30.33 48.96 -0.50
C LEU A 392 -29.76 48.24 0.74
N ALA A 393 -30.05 48.75 1.92
CA ALA A 393 -29.50 48.27 3.18
C ALA A 393 -30.39 47.23 3.88
N ARG A 394 -31.73 47.38 3.83
CA ARG A 394 -32.67 46.49 4.55
C ARG A 394 -34.03 46.38 3.87
N VAL A 395 -34.67 45.21 4.00
CA VAL A 395 -36.06 44.95 3.57
C VAL A 395 -36.89 44.40 4.72
N ILE A 396 -37.97 45.08 5.10
CA ILE A 396 -38.84 44.69 6.22
C ILE A 396 -40.26 44.45 5.73
N ARG A 397 -40.76 43.21 5.86
CA ARG A 397 -42.15 42.83 5.58
C ARG A 397 -43.11 43.48 6.57
N SER A 398 -44.36 43.70 6.17
CA SER A 398 -45.33 44.48 6.95
C SER A 398 -45.70 43.91 8.34
N ASP A 399 -45.42 42.64 8.59
CA ASP A 399 -45.57 41.98 9.89
C ASP A 399 -44.32 42.10 10.80
N GLY A 400 -43.29 42.79 10.33
CA GLY A 400 -42.03 43.04 11.04
C GLY A 400 -40.93 42.02 10.76
N ARG A 401 -41.17 41.01 9.91
CA ARG A 401 -40.14 40.07 9.46
C ARG A 401 -39.16 40.78 8.53
N GLU A 402 -37.87 40.65 8.81
CA GLU A 402 -36.81 41.13 7.93
C GLU A 402 -36.51 40.07 6.86
N ILE A 403 -36.35 40.52 5.61
CA ILE A 403 -35.90 39.67 4.50
C ILE A 403 -34.42 39.94 4.31
N TRP A 404 -33.60 38.89 4.33
CA TRP A 404 -32.15 39.00 4.28
C TRP A 404 -31.68 39.53 2.93
N ILE A 405 -30.88 40.59 2.98
CA ILE A 405 -30.23 41.16 1.80
C ILE A 405 -29.21 40.16 1.27
N ASN A 406 -29.02 40.13 -0.05
CA ASN A 406 -28.20 39.21 -0.84
C ASN A 406 -28.75 37.77 -0.92
N ASP A 407 -29.30 37.22 0.17
CA ASP A 407 -29.87 35.86 0.13
C ASP A 407 -31.28 35.87 -0.47
N ASN A 408 -32.20 36.64 0.12
CA ASN A 408 -33.63 36.58 -0.17
C ASN A 408 -34.18 37.91 -0.70
N ALA A 409 -33.40 38.98 -0.65
CA ALA A 409 -33.69 40.25 -1.28
C ALA A 409 -32.41 40.83 -1.89
N TRP A 410 -32.43 41.18 -3.17
CA TRP A 410 -31.26 41.72 -3.86
C TRP A 410 -31.68 42.74 -4.91
N THR A 411 -30.69 43.46 -5.43
CA THR A 411 -30.88 44.40 -6.54
C THR A 411 -30.10 43.95 -7.76
N THR A 412 -30.60 44.29 -8.94
CA THR A 412 -29.90 44.09 -10.21
C THR A 412 -29.81 45.43 -10.94
N HIS A 413 -28.59 45.84 -11.27
CA HIS A 413 -28.27 47.16 -11.80
C HIS A 413 -27.40 47.00 -13.04
N ARG A 414 -28.04 46.88 -14.22
CA ARG A 414 -27.41 46.33 -15.43
C ARG A 414 -27.84 47.00 -16.72
N THR A 415 -26.97 46.93 -17.72
CA THR A 415 -27.21 47.50 -19.05
C THR A 415 -27.42 46.38 -20.07
N TYR A 416 -28.64 46.27 -20.62
CA TYR A 416 -29.01 45.28 -21.63
C TYR A 416 -29.15 45.91 -23.02
N TRP A 417 -28.86 45.10 -24.04
CA TRP A 417 -28.97 45.51 -25.44
C TRP A 417 -29.90 44.54 -26.18
N TYR A 418 -31.15 44.95 -26.37
CA TYR A 418 -32.12 44.17 -27.14
C TYR A 418 -31.92 44.34 -28.64
N LEU A 419 -32.06 43.24 -29.37
CA LEU A 419 -31.91 43.21 -30.83
C LEU A 419 -32.93 44.14 -31.49
N GLY A 420 -32.47 45.23 -32.14
CA GLY A 420 -33.32 46.18 -32.86
C GLY A 420 -33.69 47.46 -32.10
N GLU A 421 -33.26 47.61 -30.84
CA GLU A 421 -33.42 48.86 -30.08
C GLU A 421 -32.20 49.80 -30.27
N PRO A 422 -32.40 51.12 -30.45
CA PRO A 422 -31.33 52.06 -30.79
C PRO A 422 -30.48 52.52 -29.60
N ALA A 423 -30.80 52.09 -28.38
CA ALA A 423 -30.12 52.49 -27.15
C ALA A 423 -30.12 51.36 -26.13
N PRO A 424 -29.09 51.30 -25.26
CA PRO A 424 -29.06 50.33 -24.17
C PRO A 424 -30.20 50.58 -23.19
N PHE A 425 -30.79 49.50 -22.70
CA PHE A 425 -31.78 49.51 -21.63
C PHE A 425 -31.04 49.32 -20.29
N ARG A 426 -31.01 50.35 -19.45
CA ARG A 426 -30.57 50.22 -18.07
C ARG A 426 -31.71 49.67 -17.22
N GLU A 427 -31.49 48.48 -16.70
CA GLU A 427 -32.37 47.79 -15.80
C GLU A 427 -31.90 48.02 -14.36
N HIS A 428 -32.80 48.53 -13.53
CA HIS A 428 -32.58 48.70 -12.10
C HIS A 428 -33.72 47.98 -11.39
N LEU A 429 -33.48 46.81 -10.81
CA LEU A 429 -34.49 45.95 -10.22
C LEU A 429 -34.23 45.73 -8.73
N VAL A 430 -35.32 45.49 -8.01
CA VAL A 430 -35.35 44.88 -6.68
C VAL A 430 -36.08 43.55 -6.80
N HIS A 431 -35.51 42.54 -6.18
CA HIS A 431 -36.01 41.17 -6.10
C HIS A 431 -36.28 40.81 -4.64
N ILE A 432 -37.38 40.10 -4.39
CA ILE A 432 -37.75 39.61 -3.05
C ILE A 432 -38.28 38.18 -3.20
N PHE A 433 -37.64 37.24 -2.52
CA PHE A 433 -38.08 35.87 -2.33
C PHE A 433 -38.56 35.68 -0.88
N ASP A 434 -39.78 35.15 -0.69
CA ASP A 434 -40.41 35.07 0.63
C ASP A 434 -41.41 33.91 0.74
N LYS A 435 -41.61 33.41 1.96
CA LYS A 435 -42.62 32.39 2.29
C LYS A 435 -43.81 33.03 3.00
N ASP A 436 -45.01 32.72 2.51
CA ASP A 436 -46.28 33.22 3.05
C ASP A 436 -46.30 34.76 3.16
N SER A 437 -45.90 35.40 2.06
CA SER A 437 -45.80 36.86 1.94
C SER A 437 -47.11 37.57 2.29
N THR A 438 -46.98 38.75 2.90
CA THR A 438 -48.10 39.71 3.09
C THR A 438 -48.33 40.60 1.86
N GLY A 439 -47.40 40.57 0.90
CA GLY A 439 -47.39 41.46 -0.26
C GLY A 439 -46.99 42.90 0.04
N ILE A 440 -46.50 43.23 1.24
CA ILE A 440 -46.14 44.62 1.62
C ILE A 440 -44.78 44.65 2.34
N TYR A 441 -43.85 45.49 1.87
CA TYR A 441 -42.47 45.61 2.36
C TYR A 441 -42.01 47.07 2.48
N THR A 442 -41.05 47.34 3.36
CA THR A 442 -40.33 48.62 3.52
C THR A 442 -38.87 48.43 3.12
N LEU A 443 -38.40 49.19 2.13
CA LEU A 443 -37.02 49.19 1.60
C LEU A 443 -36.25 50.38 2.18
N ILE A 444 -35.02 50.18 2.68
CA ILE A 444 -34.20 51.20 3.38
C ILE A 444 -32.82 51.34 2.71
N TYR A 445 -32.29 52.56 2.47
CA TYR A 445 -31.05 52.83 1.66
C TYR A 445 -29.95 53.72 2.33
N GLU A 446 -28.67 53.66 1.88
CA GLU A 446 -27.48 54.43 2.39
C GLU A 446 -26.37 54.81 1.33
N GLY A 447 -25.39 55.71 1.62
CA GLY A 447 -24.12 55.95 0.83
C GLY A 447 -24.03 57.04 -0.30
N GLY A 448 -22.81 57.25 -0.91
CA GLY A 448 -22.44 58.01 -2.17
C GLY A 448 -20.94 57.89 -2.63
N ASP A 449 -20.63 57.90 -3.95
CA ASP A 449 -19.35 57.46 -4.62
C ASP A 449 -18.78 58.50 -5.66
N GLN A 450 -17.46 58.85 -5.62
CA GLN A 450 -16.82 59.98 -6.33
C GLN A 450 -16.17 59.68 -7.69
N ASP A 451 -15.35 58.64 -7.81
CA ASP A 451 -14.76 58.27 -9.10
C ASP A 451 -15.68 57.36 -9.93
N GLY A 452 -16.83 56.99 -9.35
CA GLY A 452 -17.95 56.35 -10.01
C GLY A 452 -17.72 54.86 -10.22
N ASP A 453 -16.85 54.28 -9.41
CA ASP A 453 -16.40 52.89 -9.51
C ASP A 453 -17.25 51.93 -8.64
N GLY A 454 -18.17 52.47 -7.82
CA GLY A 454 -19.07 51.72 -6.95
C GLY A 454 -18.63 51.66 -5.49
N ILE A 455 -17.43 52.14 -5.15
CA ILE A 455 -16.90 52.18 -3.78
C ILE A 455 -17.08 53.58 -3.18
N LEU A 456 -17.42 53.60 -1.90
CA LEU A 456 -17.59 54.87 -1.19
C LEU A 456 -16.22 55.50 -0.94
N ASP A 457 -16.08 56.81 -1.15
CA ASP A 457 -14.80 57.54 -1.04
C ASP A 457 -14.00 57.31 0.26
N ASN A 458 -14.69 56.95 1.35
CA ASN A 458 -14.08 56.68 2.66
C ASN A 458 -13.59 55.23 2.84
N GLU A 459 -13.76 54.40 1.83
CA GLU A 459 -13.46 52.97 1.75
C GLU A 459 -12.52 52.65 0.57
N ASP A 460 -11.96 53.68 -0.07
CA ASP A 460 -11.19 53.58 -1.32
C ASP A 460 -9.67 53.75 -1.09
N ASN A 461 -8.90 52.67 -1.33
CA ASN A 461 -7.45 52.53 -1.25
C ASN A 461 -6.72 53.09 -2.50
N CYS A 462 -7.43 53.42 -3.58
CA CYS A 462 -6.89 54.15 -4.73
C CYS A 462 -7.82 55.30 -5.17
N MET A 463 -8.25 56.15 -4.23
CA MET A 463 -9.11 57.36 -4.33
C MET A 463 -9.21 58.17 -5.66
N ASN A 464 -8.23 58.09 -6.55
CA ASN A 464 -8.22 58.81 -7.83
C ASN A 464 -8.06 57.91 -9.07
N VAL A 465 -7.98 56.60 -8.88
CA VAL A 465 -7.80 55.58 -9.91
C VAL A 465 -8.95 54.60 -9.70
N PRO A 466 -9.94 54.55 -10.62
CA PRO A 466 -11.05 53.63 -10.51
C PRO A 466 -10.56 52.22 -10.26
N ASN A 467 -10.86 51.69 -9.08
CA ASN A 467 -10.46 50.37 -8.64
C ASN A 467 -11.59 49.75 -7.78
N PRO A 468 -12.73 49.41 -8.40
CA PRO A 468 -13.94 48.93 -7.70
C PRO A 468 -13.70 47.77 -6.72
N ILE A 469 -12.62 47.03 -6.92
CA ILE A 469 -12.26 45.81 -6.17
C ILE A 469 -11.37 46.09 -4.95
N GLN A 470 -10.72 47.25 -4.88
CA GLN A 470 -9.95 47.71 -3.72
C GLN A 470 -8.91 46.69 -3.23
N GLU A 471 -8.29 45.97 -4.18
CA GLU A 471 -7.22 45.02 -3.89
C GLU A 471 -6.01 45.76 -3.32
N ASN A 472 -5.47 45.19 -2.25
CA ASN A 472 -4.20 45.50 -1.61
C ASN A 472 -3.73 44.16 -1.06
N THR A 473 -2.65 43.64 -1.61
CA THR A 473 -2.16 42.31 -1.32
C THR A 473 -1.26 42.29 -0.07
N ASP A 474 -0.31 43.20 0.04
CA ASP A 474 0.68 43.23 1.13
C ASP A 474 0.14 43.51 2.56
N LYS A 475 -1.07 44.05 2.68
CA LYS A 475 -1.69 44.37 3.97
C LYS A 475 -2.06 43.14 4.77
N ALA A 476 -2.17 41.98 4.12
CA ALA A 476 -2.37 40.71 4.81
C ALA A 476 -1.16 40.33 5.68
N ASN A 477 0.04 40.83 5.34
CA ASN A 477 1.32 40.42 5.92
C ASN A 477 1.73 41.27 7.15
N GLU A 478 0.96 42.32 7.48
CA GLU A 478 1.27 43.22 8.60
C GLU A 478 1.32 42.48 9.96
N GLY A 479 2.54 42.27 10.47
CA GLY A 479 2.79 41.78 11.82
C GLY A 479 2.99 40.27 11.96
N ILE A 480 3.10 39.55 10.84
CA ILE A 480 3.52 38.14 10.80
C ILE A 480 5.05 38.07 10.99
N SER A 481 5.51 37.15 11.84
CA SER A 481 6.95 36.99 12.12
C SER A 481 7.60 36.22 10.98
N GLY A 482 8.62 36.78 10.33
CA GLY A 482 9.27 36.17 9.15
C GLY A 482 8.98 36.93 7.86
N TYR A 483 7.79 37.55 7.76
CA TYR A 483 7.36 38.28 6.57
C TYR A 483 7.70 39.79 6.63
N PRO A 484 8.00 40.42 5.48
CA PRO A 484 8.15 41.86 5.37
C PRO A 484 6.85 42.63 5.66
N ALA A 485 6.97 43.91 6.02
CA ALA A 485 5.83 44.75 6.39
C ALA A 485 5.31 45.53 5.18
N GLY A 486 3.99 45.46 4.93
CA GLY A 486 3.33 46.19 3.84
C GLY A 486 3.29 47.72 3.98
N ASP A 487 2.82 48.39 2.95
CA ASP A 487 2.94 49.84 2.74
C ASP A 487 1.61 50.62 2.61
N ASP A 488 0.46 49.92 2.74
CA ASP A 488 -0.92 50.42 2.66
C ASP A 488 -1.38 50.89 1.25
N GLN A 489 -0.60 50.67 0.20
CA GLN A 489 -0.94 51.06 -1.17
C GLN A 489 -1.76 49.95 -1.90
N GLY A 490 -2.76 50.31 -2.71
CA GLY A 490 -3.53 49.29 -3.46
C GLY A 490 -2.79 48.84 -4.72
N ASP A 491 -2.89 47.55 -5.08
CA ASP A 491 -2.20 46.89 -6.20
C ASP A 491 -2.30 47.68 -7.51
N ALA A 492 -3.45 48.32 -7.76
CA ALA A 492 -3.67 49.14 -8.96
C ALA A 492 -2.67 50.32 -9.08
N CYS A 493 -1.93 50.64 -8.01
CA CYS A 493 -0.90 51.66 -7.99
C CYS A 493 0.42 51.26 -7.31
N ASP A 494 0.62 49.98 -6.97
CA ASP A 494 1.83 49.41 -6.33
C ASP A 494 2.71 48.66 -7.36
N PRO A 495 4.06 48.69 -7.31
CA PRO A 495 4.94 47.89 -8.18
C PRO A 495 5.61 46.65 -7.53
N ASP A 496 5.28 46.35 -6.29
CA ASP A 496 5.73 45.18 -5.51
C ASP A 496 4.52 44.76 -4.65
N ASP A 497 3.55 44.12 -5.31
CA ASP A 497 2.18 43.97 -4.82
C ASP A 497 2.10 43.22 -3.47
N ASP A 498 3.00 42.27 -3.18
CA ASP A 498 3.05 41.50 -1.93
C ASP A 498 4.23 41.82 -0.98
N ASN A 499 5.18 42.62 -1.43
CA ASN A 499 6.33 43.13 -0.68
C ASN A 499 7.33 42.08 -0.17
N ASP A 500 7.40 40.90 -0.77
CA ASP A 500 8.29 39.80 -0.36
C ASP A 500 9.80 40.05 -0.64
N GLY A 501 10.10 41.06 -1.47
CA GLY A 501 11.45 41.44 -1.91
C GLY A 501 11.76 41.13 -3.38
N LEU A 502 10.79 40.62 -4.14
CA LEU A 502 10.78 40.44 -5.59
C LEU A 502 9.68 41.32 -6.20
N SER A 503 10.01 42.23 -7.12
CA SER A 503 8.96 42.99 -7.82
C SER A 503 8.12 42.09 -8.75
N ASP A 504 6.93 42.52 -9.17
CA ASP A 504 6.05 41.79 -10.10
C ASP A 504 6.76 41.31 -11.39
N VAL A 505 7.79 42.07 -11.83
CA VAL A 505 8.60 41.77 -13.03
C VAL A 505 9.64 40.67 -12.78
N GLN A 506 10.17 40.57 -11.57
CA GLN A 506 11.12 39.53 -11.15
C GLN A 506 10.40 38.19 -11.00
N GLU A 507 9.24 38.21 -10.37
CA GLU A 507 8.42 37.03 -10.09
C GLU A 507 7.89 36.38 -11.36
N ALA A 508 7.41 37.20 -12.31
CA ALA A 508 7.11 36.73 -13.66
C ALA A 508 8.31 36.04 -14.36
N GLY A 509 9.54 36.30 -13.92
CA GLY A 509 10.76 35.65 -14.38
C GLY A 509 11.10 34.33 -13.66
N PHE A 510 10.68 34.16 -12.40
CA PHE A 510 10.86 32.95 -11.59
C PHE A 510 9.67 31.99 -11.67
N GLY A 511 8.51 32.47 -12.14
CA GLY A 511 7.28 31.68 -12.21
C GLY A 511 6.42 31.76 -10.95
N THR A 512 6.83 32.58 -9.98
CA THR A 512 6.12 32.87 -8.74
C THR A 512 5.00 33.90 -8.96
N ASN A 513 4.12 34.06 -7.97
CA ASN A 513 2.92 34.88 -8.06
C ASN A 513 3.15 36.28 -7.45
N PRO A 514 3.08 37.37 -8.25
CA PRO A 514 3.21 38.76 -7.79
C PRO A 514 2.33 39.24 -6.65
N LYS A 515 1.35 38.42 -6.27
CA LYS A 515 0.37 38.75 -5.25
C LYS A 515 0.40 37.77 -4.09
N ASP A 516 1.49 37.02 -3.93
CA ASP A 516 1.60 35.98 -2.93
C ASP A 516 3.06 35.85 -2.50
N PRO A 517 3.41 36.28 -1.28
CA PRO A 517 4.81 36.31 -0.84
C PRO A 517 5.42 34.91 -0.63
N ASP A 518 4.62 33.85 -0.76
CA ASP A 518 4.93 32.44 -0.52
C ASP A 518 4.07 31.59 -1.48
N SER A 519 4.57 31.40 -2.70
CA SER A 519 3.80 30.89 -3.83
C SER A 519 3.38 29.42 -3.69
N ASP A 520 4.08 28.63 -2.88
CA ASP A 520 3.76 27.22 -2.62
C ASP A 520 3.22 26.95 -1.21
N ASN A 521 3.16 27.98 -0.37
CA ASN A 521 2.51 28.00 0.95
C ASN A 521 3.18 27.06 1.94
N ASP A 522 4.50 27.09 2.03
CA ASP A 522 5.30 26.25 2.93
C ASP A 522 5.81 26.99 4.19
N ASP A 523 5.45 28.27 4.35
CA ASP A 523 5.90 29.21 5.38
C ASP A 523 7.31 29.83 5.14
N LEU A 524 7.91 29.58 3.96
CA LEU A 524 9.12 30.21 3.46
C LEU A 524 8.77 31.15 2.28
N THR A 525 9.27 32.39 2.27
CA THR A 525 8.88 33.34 1.21
C THR A 525 9.66 33.09 -0.09
N ASP A 526 9.05 33.36 -1.24
CA ASP A 526 9.70 33.23 -2.56
C ASP A 526 11.03 34.01 -2.62
N GLY A 527 11.03 35.21 -2.04
CA GLY A 527 12.21 36.05 -1.88
C GLY A 527 13.36 35.41 -1.10
N ILE A 528 13.10 34.59 -0.08
CA ILE A 528 14.13 33.88 0.71
C ILE A 528 14.74 32.77 -0.14
N GLU A 529 13.90 31.94 -0.75
CA GLU A 529 14.33 30.77 -1.53
C GLU A 529 15.09 31.16 -2.79
N VAL A 530 14.69 32.26 -3.43
CA VAL A 530 15.40 32.78 -4.62
C VAL A 530 16.70 33.49 -4.26
N GLN A 531 16.79 34.16 -3.10
CA GLN A 531 17.96 34.99 -2.74
C GLN A 531 19.03 34.24 -1.94
N VAL A 532 18.67 33.20 -1.20
CA VAL A 532 19.61 32.37 -0.41
C VAL A 532 20.07 31.17 -1.23
N THR A 533 21.25 30.60 -0.91
CA THR A 533 21.80 29.43 -1.62
C THR A 533 21.29 28.13 -0.97
N CYS A 534 19.97 28.02 -0.77
CA CYS A 534 19.30 26.78 -0.38
C CYS A 534 18.97 25.95 -1.63
N CYS A 535 18.61 24.68 -1.42
CA CYS A 535 18.17 23.74 -2.47
C CYS A 535 16.64 23.71 -2.63
N THR A 536 15.91 24.45 -1.79
CA THR A 536 14.45 24.63 -1.81
C THR A 536 14.01 25.40 -3.06
N SER A 537 12.74 25.29 -3.41
CA SER A 537 12.18 25.88 -4.62
C SER A 537 10.87 26.60 -4.29
N PRO A 538 10.68 27.87 -4.71
CA PRO A 538 9.51 28.70 -4.36
C PRO A 538 8.21 28.30 -5.09
N ASN A 539 8.13 27.06 -5.55
CA ASN A 539 6.97 26.47 -6.20
C ASN A 539 6.82 24.98 -5.81
N ASP A 540 7.55 24.53 -4.78
CA ASP A 540 7.60 23.16 -4.29
C ASP A 540 7.66 23.16 -2.75
N PRO A 541 6.52 22.95 -2.05
CA PRO A 541 6.41 23.18 -0.60
C PRO A 541 7.00 22.09 0.29
N ASP A 542 7.62 21.08 -0.31
CA ASP A 542 8.23 19.89 0.31
C ASP A 542 9.27 19.36 -0.68
N THR A 543 10.47 19.94 -0.62
CA THR A 543 11.51 19.78 -1.64
C THR A 543 12.05 18.34 -1.70
N ASP A 544 12.08 17.60 -0.60
CA ASP A 544 12.57 16.22 -0.54
C ASP A 544 11.47 15.14 -0.45
N ASN A 545 10.21 15.56 -0.41
CA ASN A 545 9.00 14.75 -0.49
C ASN A 545 8.81 13.79 0.69
N ASP A 546 9.19 14.22 1.89
CA ASP A 546 9.12 13.43 3.12
C ASP A 546 7.84 13.70 3.95
N GLN A 547 7.01 14.65 3.50
CA GLN A 547 5.78 15.15 4.11
C GLN A 547 5.97 16.13 5.27
N LEU A 548 7.20 16.56 5.54
CA LEU A 548 7.54 17.78 6.26
C LEU A 548 7.69 18.91 5.23
N LYS A 549 7.36 20.14 5.62
CA LYS A 549 7.44 21.30 4.71
C LYS A 549 8.76 22.03 4.94
N ASP A 550 9.37 22.57 3.89
CA ASP A 550 10.69 23.21 4.01
C ASP A 550 10.71 24.33 5.08
N GLY A 551 9.63 25.11 5.19
CA GLY A 551 9.49 26.13 6.24
C GLY A 551 9.37 25.60 7.68
N ILE A 552 8.91 24.36 7.89
CA ILE A 552 8.91 23.72 9.22
C ILE A 552 10.33 23.31 9.61
N GLU A 553 11.04 22.78 8.63
CA GLU A 553 12.41 22.30 8.77
C GLU A 553 13.38 23.45 9.01
N ASP A 554 13.26 24.54 8.24
CA ASP A 554 13.90 25.83 8.53
C ASP A 554 13.07 26.62 9.55
N SER A 555 12.98 26.10 10.78
CA SER A 555 12.22 26.68 11.89
C SER A 555 12.49 28.17 12.18
N ASN A 556 13.59 28.73 11.68
CA ASN A 556 13.93 30.13 11.86
C ASN A 556 13.80 31.00 10.58
N HIS A 557 13.36 30.40 9.47
CA HIS A 557 13.05 30.99 8.17
C HIS A 557 14.19 31.87 7.63
N ASN A 558 15.42 31.35 7.64
CA ASN A 558 16.62 32.07 7.16
C ASN A 558 17.26 31.49 5.89
N GLY A 559 16.72 30.39 5.37
CA GLY A 559 17.19 29.61 4.24
C GLY A 559 18.47 28.80 4.49
N GLN A 560 18.78 28.40 5.74
CA GLN A 560 19.97 27.63 6.10
C GLN A 560 19.66 26.58 7.16
N VAL A 561 20.14 25.35 6.95
CA VAL A 561 20.08 24.26 7.93
C VAL A 561 20.98 24.59 9.15
N ASP A 562 20.36 24.94 10.28
CA ASP A 562 21.02 25.23 11.55
C ASP A 562 21.04 24.01 12.51
N THR A 563 21.76 24.13 13.62
CA THR A 563 21.80 23.06 14.64
C THR A 563 20.45 22.96 15.36
N GLY A 564 19.75 21.84 15.18
CA GLY A 564 18.43 21.57 15.75
C GLY A 564 17.28 21.66 14.75
N GLU A 565 17.61 21.75 13.47
CA GLU A 565 16.70 21.71 12.31
C GLU A 565 17.00 20.44 11.48
N THR A 566 15.98 19.92 10.80
CA THR A 566 16.12 18.89 9.75
C THR A 566 16.59 19.56 8.45
N ASP A 567 17.03 18.77 7.47
CA ASP A 567 17.53 19.28 6.18
C ASP A 567 16.45 19.14 5.10
N PRO A 568 15.85 20.26 4.59
CA PRO A 568 14.74 20.23 3.60
C PRO A 568 15.03 19.57 2.25
N CYS A 569 16.22 19.03 2.09
CA CYS A 569 16.71 18.40 0.87
C CYS A 569 17.15 16.95 1.13
N ASN A 570 16.84 16.41 2.30
CA ASN A 570 17.18 15.08 2.75
C ASN A 570 16.06 14.51 3.63
N ASN A 571 15.21 13.70 2.99
CA ASN A 571 14.00 13.10 3.56
C ASN A 571 14.18 12.19 4.78
N ASP A 572 15.40 12.02 5.30
CA ASP A 572 15.79 11.19 6.44
C ASP A 572 17.12 11.77 6.97
N THR A 573 17.01 12.77 7.85
CA THR A 573 18.14 13.60 8.32
C THR A 573 19.14 12.79 9.12
N ASP A 574 18.71 11.78 9.87
CA ASP A 574 19.57 10.97 10.73
C ASP A 574 19.96 9.59 10.15
N THR A 575 19.40 9.25 8.98
CA THR A 575 19.69 8.07 8.16
C THR A 575 19.33 6.74 8.82
N ASP A 576 18.24 6.70 9.58
CA ASP A 576 17.77 5.49 10.26
C ASP A 576 16.71 4.67 9.51
N GLY A 577 16.25 5.19 8.37
CA GLY A 577 15.28 4.53 7.49
C GLY A 577 13.83 4.97 7.73
N MET A 578 13.59 5.90 8.65
CA MET A 578 12.31 6.60 8.82
C MET A 578 12.42 8.04 8.28
N PRO A 579 11.41 8.55 7.56
CA PRO A 579 11.43 9.94 7.11
C PRO A 579 11.16 10.96 8.23
N ASP A 580 11.80 12.14 8.18
CA ASP A 580 11.68 13.17 9.23
C ASP A 580 10.22 13.60 9.46
N GLY A 581 9.45 13.68 8.38
CA GLY A 581 8.01 13.93 8.40
C GLY A 581 7.20 12.86 9.14
N PHE A 582 7.56 11.58 8.99
CA PHE A 582 6.93 10.48 9.74
C PHE A 582 7.28 10.56 11.22
N GLU A 583 8.55 10.78 11.54
CA GLU A 583 9.04 10.85 12.91
C GLU A 583 8.41 11.99 13.69
N THR A 584 8.37 13.18 13.08
CA THR A 584 7.72 14.37 13.64
C THR A 584 6.24 14.13 13.91
N GLN A 585 5.53 13.42 13.02
CA GLN A 585 4.12 13.09 13.19
C GLN A 585 3.86 12.09 14.34
N ASN A 586 4.83 11.21 14.63
CA ASN A 586 4.69 10.13 15.61
C ASN A 586 5.48 10.37 16.91
N ASN A 587 5.89 11.61 17.19
CA ASN A 587 6.63 12.01 18.40
C ASN A 587 8.01 11.31 18.55
N LEU A 588 8.63 10.92 17.45
CA LEU A 588 10.02 10.46 17.37
C LEU A 588 10.98 11.66 17.20
N ASP A 589 12.29 11.42 17.23
CA ASP A 589 13.32 12.47 17.13
C ASP A 589 14.07 12.38 15.79
N PRO A 590 13.71 13.18 14.76
CA PRO A 590 14.27 13.09 13.39
C PRO A 590 15.75 13.51 13.28
N LEU A 591 16.41 13.75 14.40
CA LEU A 591 17.82 14.12 14.48
C LEU A 591 18.66 13.03 15.18
N VAL A 592 18.05 11.90 15.56
CA VAL A 592 18.64 10.84 16.36
C VAL A 592 18.10 9.48 15.93
N ASN A 593 18.96 8.70 15.27
CA ASN A 593 18.65 7.31 14.90
C ASN A 593 18.08 6.51 16.08
N ASP A 594 16.76 6.34 16.07
CA ASP A 594 15.95 5.70 17.10
C ASP A 594 15.07 4.58 16.52
N ALA A 595 15.23 4.24 15.24
CA ALA A 595 14.62 3.12 14.52
C ALA A 595 14.48 1.80 15.32
N LEU A 596 15.46 1.46 16.16
CA LEU A 596 15.48 0.22 16.97
C LEU A 596 15.00 0.40 18.43
N ASP A 597 14.67 1.63 18.83
CA ASP A 597 14.04 1.91 20.12
C ASP A 597 12.54 1.54 20.06
N ASP A 598 11.93 1.42 21.23
CA ASP A 598 10.52 1.03 21.45
C ASP A 598 9.86 2.15 22.28
N LEU A 599 9.25 3.10 21.59
CA LEU A 599 8.74 4.35 22.19
C LEU A 599 7.63 4.08 23.23
N ASP A 600 6.70 3.18 22.93
CA ASP A 600 5.52 2.93 23.75
C ASP A 600 5.63 1.72 24.71
N GLY A 601 6.68 0.90 24.55
CA GLY A 601 7.04 -0.21 25.41
C GLY A 601 6.21 -1.48 25.18
N ASP A 602 5.63 -1.67 24.00
CA ASP A 602 4.81 -2.82 23.68
C ASP A 602 5.58 -4.01 23.07
N GLY A 603 6.85 -3.77 22.72
CA GLY A 603 7.80 -4.77 22.25
C GLY A 603 8.06 -4.77 20.74
N PHE A 604 7.48 -3.84 19.98
CA PHE A 604 7.89 -3.52 18.60
C PHE A 604 8.79 -2.29 18.59
N CYS A 605 9.71 -2.19 17.62
CA CYS A 605 10.57 -1.01 17.49
C CYS A 605 9.97 0.00 16.50
N ASN A 606 10.39 1.26 16.59
CA ASN A 606 9.86 2.37 15.79
C ASN A 606 9.85 2.05 14.28
N LEU A 607 10.96 1.55 13.74
CA LEU A 607 11.10 1.18 12.32
C LEU A 607 10.13 0.07 11.89
N ARG A 608 9.86 -0.88 12.79
CA ARG A 608 8.94 -1.99 12.55
C ARG A 608 7.50 -1.51 12.46
N GLU A 609 7.16 -0.50 13.24
CA GLU A 609 5.85 0.13 13.23
C GLU A 609 5.67 1.04 12.01
N TYR A 610 6.70 1.80 11.63
CA TYR A 610 6.74 2.53 10.37
C TYR A 610 6.44 1.64 9.16
N MET A 611 7.17 0.51 9.04
CA MET A 611 6.95 -0.48 7.98
C MET A 611 5.60 -1.19 8.07
N GLY A 612 5.05 -1.29 9.29
CA GLY A 612 3.75 -1.88 9.56
C GLY A 612 2.57 -0.93 9.31
N GLU A 613 2.84 0.33 8.96
CA GLU A 613 1.86 1.43 8.94
C GLU A 613 1.08 1.55 10.27
N THR A 614 1.74 1.29 11.40
CA THR A 614 1.19 1.42 12.75
C THR A 614 1.82 2.58 13.51
N ASN A 615 1.16 3.06 14.57
CA ASN A 615 1.60 4.24 15.32
C ASN A 615 2.57 3.87 16.47
N PRO A 616 3.87 4.29 16.41
CA PRO A 616 4.89 4.01 17.43
C PRO A 616 4.64 4.57 18.83
N ASP A 617 3.71 5.53 18.97
CA ASP A 617 3.31 6.12 20.26
C ASP A 617 2.05 5.43 20.83
N SER A 618 1.66 4.26 20.30
CA SER A 618 0.39 3.60 20.61
C SER A 618 0.48 2.07 20.75
N ALA A 619 0.67 1.62 21.99
CA ALA A 619 0.84 0.21 22.35
C ALA A 619 -0.33 -0.75 22.03
N GLU A 620 -1.44 -0.24 21.48
CA GLU A 620 -2.60 -1.01 21.03
C GLU A 620 -2.63 -1.20 19.50
N ASP A 621 -1.85 -0.42 18.75
CA ASP A 621 -1.78 -0.44 17.29
C ASP A 621 -0.50 -1.16 16.86
N ARG A 622 -0.63 -2.42 16.46
CA ARG A 622 0.53 -3.33 16.36
C ARG A 622 0.71 -3.89 14.97
N PRO A 623 1.96 -4.01 14.50
CA PRO A 623 2.28 -4.72 13.28
C PRO A 623 1.80 -6.19 13.34
N VAL A 624 1.46 -6.73 12.18
CA VAL A 624 1.17 -8.17 12.03
C VAL A 624 2.46 -8.98 12.07
N TRP A 625 2.37 -10.25 12.45
CA TRP A 625 3.55 -11.12 12.47
C TRP A 625 4.10 -11.36 11.06
N THR A 626 5.42 -11.26 10.87
CA THR A 626 6.08 -11.46 9.58
C THR A 626 7.29 -12.38 9.67
N ILE A 627 7.91 -12.60 8.51
CA ILE A 627 9.25 -13.18 8.39
C ILE A 627 10.24 -12.00 8.34
N VAL A 628 11.36 -12.13 9.05
CA VAL A 628 12.51 -11.23 9.04
C VAL A 628 13.70 -12.01 8.48
N TYR A 629 14.32 -11.51 7.41
CA TYR A 629 15.39 -12.20 6.69
C TYR A 629 16.78 -11.75 7.16
N VAL A 630 17.72 -12.68 7.20
CA VAL A 630 19.13 -12.46 7.60
C VAL A 630 20.05 -13.11 6.59
N ASP A 631 21.05 -12.37 6.11
CA ASP A 631 22.05 -12.82 5.14
C ASP A 631 23.40 -12.16 5.44
N ASP A 632 24.44 -12.95 5.75
CA ASP A 632 25.79 -12.45 6.00
C ASP A 632 26.50 -11.93 4.74
N GLY A 633 25.90 -12.15 3.56
CA GLY A 633 26.31 -11.57 2.28
C GLY A 633 25.84 -10.13 2.07
N ASN A 634 24.92 -9.59 2.89
CA ASN A 634 24.46 -8.21 2.73
C ASN A 634 25.49 -7.19 3.23
N ILE A 635 26.37 -6.75 2.32
CA ILE A 635 27.46 -5.81 2.60
C ILE A 635 27.17 -4.34 2.19
N SER A 636 25.92 -3.98 1.84
CA SER A 636 25.59 -2.60 1.44
C SER A 636 24.16 -2.14 1.76
N GLY A 637 24.03 -0.91 2.27
CA GLY A 637 22.79 -0.14 2.21
C GLY A 637 21.81 -0.33 3.38
N ILE A 638 20.53 -0.08 3.09
CA ILE A 638 19.39 -0.15 4.02
C ILE A 638 19.20 -1.61 4.46
N GLU A 639 19.06 -1.85 5.76
CA GLU A 639 18.76 -3.16 6.35
C GLU A 639 17.38 -3.09 7.01
N ASP A 640 16.34 -3.50 6.28
CA ASP A 640 14.94 -3.47 6.75
C ASP A 640 14.40 -4.86 7.14
N GLY A 641 15.18 -5.92 6.90
CA GLY A 641 14.79 -7.29 7.21
C GLY A 641 13.80 -7.89 6.22
N SER A 642 13.54 -7.22 5.09
CA SER A 642 12.87 -7.81 3.93
C SER A 642 13.79 -8.79 3.19
N MET A 643 13.24 -9.54 2.24
CA MET A 643 14.02 -10.48 1.45
C MET A 643 15.01 -9.79 0.50
N ASP A 644 14.70 -8.57 0.03
CA ASP A 644 15.57 -7.80 -0.86
C ASP A 644 16.65 -7.02 -0.08
N HIS A 645 16.39 -6.73 1.19
CA HIS A 645 17.27 -5.99 2.10
C HIS A 645 17.38 -6.69 3.48
N PRO A 646 17.91 -7.92 3.52
CA PRO A 646 18.00 -8.71 4.76
C PRO A 646 18.97 -8.08 5.76
N PHE A 647 18.82 -8.37 7.06
CA PHE A 647 19.82 -7.95 8.04
C PHE A 647 21.14 -8.70 7.86
N GLU A 648 22.26 -8.01 8.03
CA GLU A 648 23.60 -8.64 7.96
C GLU A 648 23.85 -9.61 9.14
N THR A 649 23.20 -9.37 10.29
CA THR A 649 23.40 -10.15 11.51
C THR A 649 22.10 -10.62 12.15
N ILE A 650 22.16 -11.76 12.83
CA ILE A 650 21.02 -12.33 13.55
C ILE A 650 20.66 -11.42 14.74
N GLU A 651 21.63 -10.78 15.39
CA GLU A 651 21.40 -9.83 16.49
C GLU A 651 20.52 -8.64 16.06
N LYS A 652 20.77 -8.04 14.89
CA LYS A 652 19.93 -6.95 14.36
C LYS A 652 18.52 -7.44 14.05
N ALA A 653 18.40 -8.57 13.37
CA ALA A 653 17.10 -9.17 13.08
C ALA A 653 16.31 -9.51 14.35
N MET A 654 16.98 -9.98 15.39
CA MET A 654 16.38 -10.27 16.69
C MET A 654 15.95 -9.01 17.45
N ALA A 655 16.67 -7.89 17.27
CA ALA A 655 16.25 -6.60 17.81
C ALA A 655 14.95 -6.14 17.13
N PHE A 656 14.91 -6.19 15.79
CA PHE A 656 13.78 -5.79 14.97
C PHE A 656 12.54 -6.69 15.10
N ALA A 657 12.72 -8.02 15.15
CA ALA A 657 11.62 -8.99 15.12
C ALA A 657 10.67 -8.86 16.33
N GLY A 658 9.37 -8.81 16.10
CA GLY A 658 8.36 -8.80 17.16
C GLY A 658 8.12 -10.18 17.80
N PRO A 659 7.36 -10.26 18.91
CA PRO A 659 6.92 -11.53 19.47
C PRO A 659 6.11 -12.35 18.46
N HIS A 660 6.51 -13.60 18.28
CA HIS A 660 5.98 -14.61 17.35
C HIS A 660 6.39 -14.46 15.88
N ASP A 661 7.25 -13.50 15.57
CA ASP A 661 7.87 -13.42 14.25
C ASP A 661 8.80 -14.61 14.00
N ARG A 662 9.00 -14.89 12.71
CA ARG A 662 10.01 -15.82 12.24
C ARG A 662 11.24 -15.04 11.81
N VAL A 663 12.40 -15.42 12.32
CA VAL A 663 13.69 -14.95 11.81
C VAL A 663 14.25 -16.05 10.91
N TYR A 664 14.25 -15.80 9.60
CA TYR A 664 14.77 -16.73 8.58
C TYR A 664 16.20 -16.33 8.21
N VAL A 665 17.14 -17.26 8.39
CA VAL A 665 18.58 -17.00 8.25
C VAL A 665 19.12 -17.81 7.07
N PHE A 666 19.60 -17.11 6.05
CA PHE A 666 20.25 -17.73 4.89
C PHE A 666 21.56 -18.39 5.28
N ALA A 667 21.97 -19.39 4.50
CA ALA A 667 23.22 -20.11 4.66
C ALA A 667 24.40 -19.13 4.72
N GLY A 668 25.16 -19.19 5.81
CA GLY A 668 26.16 -18.18 6.10
C GLY A 668 26.94 -18.48 7.38
N TYR A 669 27.95 -17.66 7.66
CA TYR A 669 28.79 -17.76 8.85
C TYR A 669 28.63 -16.56 9.79
N TYR A 670 27.79 -16.74 10.79
CA TYR A 670 27.39 -15.70 11.76
C TYR A 670 28.21 -15.80 13.04
N LYS A 671 29.18 -14.89 13.18
CA LYS A 671 30.03 -14.80 14.38
C LYS A 671 29.33 -14.00 15.50
N GLU A 672 28.44 -14.66 16.23
CA GLU A 672 27.56 -13.98 17.17
C GLU A 672 27.36 -14.75 18.50
N ASN A 673 26.93 -14.02 19.54
CA ASN A 673 26.46 -14.60 20.80
C ASN A 673 25.13 -13.92 21.16
N LEU A 674 24.03 -14.66 21.04
CA LEU A 674 22.69 -14.12 21.00
C LEU A 674 21.95 -14.29 22.33
N VAL A 675 21.21 -13.27 22.76
CA VAL A 675 20.30 -13.33 23.91
C VAL A 675 18.87 -13.16 23.43
N VAL A 676 18.08 -14.22 23.54
CA VAL A 676 16.67 -14.25 23.11
C VAL A 676 15.76 -14.03 24.31
N THR A 677 15.09 -12.88 24.32
CA THR A 677 14.24 -12.40 25.42
C THR A 677 12.74 -12.38 25.09
N LYS A 678 12.39 -12.57 23.81
CA LYS A 678 11.02 -12.59 23.27
C LYS A 678 10.74 -13.89 22.52
N PRO A 679 9.47 -14.35 22.47
CA PRO A 679 9.14 -15.61 21.81
C PRO A 679 9.27 -15.46 20.30
N VAL A 680 10.27 -16.07 19.67
CA VAL A 680 10.47 -16.04 18.21
C VAL A 680 10.74 -17.43 17.65
N ASP A 681 10.50 -17.61 16.37
CA ASP A 681 10.87 -18.81 15.62
C ASP A 681 12.13 -18.52 14.79
N LEU A 682 13.29 -18.99 15.26
CA LEU A 682 14.56 -18.87 14.57
C LEU A 682 14.72 -20.07 13.63
N GLN A 683 14.73 -19.81 12.32
CA GLN A 683 14.78 -20.83 11.27
C GLN A 683 15.97 -20.56 10.35
N GLY A 684 16.84 -21.56 10.18
CA GLY A 684 17.91 -21.53 9.20
C GLY A 684 17.43 -22.07 7.85
N GLU A 685 18.18 -21.74 6.81
CA GLU A 685 18.00 -22.27 5.46
C GLU A 685 18.08 -23.81 5.44
N GLU A 686 17.21 -24.41 4.63
CA GLU A 686 17.13 -25.86 4.48
C GLU A 686 18.32 -26.37 3.64
N TYR A 687 18.78 -27.60 3.92
CA TYR A 687 19.90 -28.29 3.25
C TYR A 687 21.31 -27.69 3.48
N ILE A 688 21.45 -26.37 3.61
CA ILE A 688 22.72 -25.69 3.91
C ILE A 688 22.56 -24.89 5.20
N PHE A 689 22.80 -25.55 6.33
CA PHE A 689 22.51 -24.94 7.63
C PHE A 689 23.44 -23.76 7.93
N PRO A 690 22.89 -22.55 8.20
CA PRO A 690 23.68 -21.43 8.69
C PRO A 690 24.43 -21.77 9.97
N VAL A 691 25.62 -21.18 10.10
CA VAL A 691 26.53 -21.44 11.21
C VAL A 691 26.50 -20.26 12.19
N ILE A 692 26.05 -20.49 13.41
CA ILE A 692 26.18 -19.56 14.53
C ILE A 692 27.42 -19.96 15.34
N ASP A 693 28.46 -19.12 15.28
CA ASP A 693 29.76 -19.40 15.87
C ASP A 693 30.09 -18.42 17.01
N GLY A 694 30.10 -18.92 18.25
CA GLY A 694 30.46 -18.13 19.44
C GLY A 694 31.93 -17.71 19.51
N SER A 695 32.76 -18.15 18.55
CA SER A 695 34.16 -17.80 18.36
C SER A 695 35.10 -18.06 19.53
N LEU A 696 34.67 -18.87 20.50
CA LEU A 696 35.38 -19.08 21.76
C LEU A 696 35.60 -17.78 22.56
N ASP A 697 34.78 -16.75 22.31
CA ASP A 697 34.94 -15.42 22.92
C ASP A 697 33.90 -15.14 24.01
N ALA A 698 32.73 -15.78 23.96
CA ALA A 698 31.65 -15.62 24.94
C ALA A 698 30.87 -16.92 25.19
N SER A 699 30.01 -16.91 26.22
CA SER A 699 29.14 -18.02 26.58
C SER A 699 27.84 -17.51 27.18
N PRO A 700 26.70 -18.13 26.84
CA PRO A 700 26.50 -19.16 25.80
C PRO A 700 26.55 -18.58 24.38
N VAL A 701 26.50 -19.44 23.35
CA VAL A 701 26.29 -18.99 21.95
C VAL A 701 24.86 -18.47 21.78
N LEU A 702 23.89 -19.20 22.32
CA LEU A 702 22.46 -18.82 22.36
C LEU A 702 21.95 -18.88 23.80
N HIS A 703 21.44 -17.76 24.31
CA HIS A 703 20.84 -17.64 25.62
C HIS A 703 19.35 -17.32 25.51
N TYR A 704 18.49 -18.33 25.70
CA TYR A 704 17.05 -18.13 25.82
C TYR A 704 16.70 -17.81 27.28
N VAL A 705 16.13 -16.64 27.53
CA VAL A 705 15.81 -16.15 28.88
C VAL A 705 14.40 -15.58 28.97
N ASN A 706 13.62 -16.06 29.94
CA ASN A 706 12.27 -15.55 30.27
C ASN A 706 11.22 -15.66 29.13
N ILE A 707 11.36 -16.60 28.20
CA ILE A 707 10.38 -16.79 27.13
C ILE A 707 9.40 -17.93 27.41
N THR A 708 8.14 -17.79 27.01
CA THR A 708 7.13 -18.85 27.21
C THR A 708 7.11 -19.91 26.11
N SER A 709 7.59 -19.55 24.92
CA SER A 709 7.57 -20.36 23.70
C SER A 709 8.59 -19.80 22.71
N GLY A 710 8.99 -20.62 21.75
CA GLY A 710 9.86 -20.26 20.63
C GLY A 710 10.44 -21.53 20.01
N SER A 711 11.13 -21.39 18.88
CA SER A 711 11.82 -22.51 18.25
C SER A 711 13.17 -22.12 17.67
N ILE A 712 14.06 -23.10 17.59
CA ILE A 712 15.31 -23.01 16.82
C ILE A 712 15.45 -24.24 15.93
N THR A 713 15.51 -24.01 14.62
CA THR A 713 15.52 -25.07 13.62
C THR A 713 16.53 -24.82 12.50
N GLY A 714 17.33 -25.83 12.13
CA GLY A 714 18.16 -25.77 10.93
C GLY A 714 19.50 -25.03 11.07
N PHE A 715 20.15 -25.08 12.24
CA PHE A 715 21.43 -24.38 12.45
C PHE A 715 22.58 -25.32 12.79
N GLN A 716 23.80 -24.91 12.42
CA GLN A 716 25.03 -25.36 13.08
C GLN A 716 25.40 -24.37 14.18
N ILE A 717 25.51 -24.83 15.43
CA ILE A 717 25.74 -23.97 16.60
C ILE A 717 27.00 -24.47 17.30
N ARG A 718 28.06 -23.65 17.26
CA ARG A 718 29.39 -24.12 17.67
C ARG A 718 30.25 -23.12 18.43
N ASN A 719 31.35 -23.64 18.98
CA ASN A 719 32.45 -22.87 19.57
C ASN A 719 32.05 -21.96 20.75
N GLY A 720 31.11 -22.37 21.60
CA GLY A 720 30.83 -21.69 22.86
C GLY A 720 31.95 -21.83 23.90
N THR A 721 32.18 -20.81 24.74
CA THR A 721 33.09 -20.94 25.92
C THR A 721 32.45 -21.61 27.14
N GLY A 722 31.17 -21.97 27.03
CA GLY A 722 30.37 -22.71 28.00
C GLY A 722 29.33 -23.50 27.22
N PRO A 723 28.04 -23.54 27.60
CA PRO A 723 27.05 -24.21 26.77
C PRO A 723 26.86 -23.51 25.42
N ASN A 724 26.61 -24.28 24.35
CA ASN A 724 26.22 -23.68 23.07
C ASN A 724 24.81 -23.10 23.17
N ILE A 725 23.83 -23.87 23.64
CA ILE A 725 22.47 -23.38 23.92
C ILE A 725 22.21 -23.43 25.43
N LEU A 726 21.79 -22.31 26.01
CA LEU A 726 21.34 -22.19 27.40
C LEU A 726 19.87 -21.76 27.44
N CYS A 727 19.04 -22.50 28.18
CA CYS A 727 17.63 -22.20 28.42
C CYS A 727 17.39 -21.88 29.90
N GLU A 728 17.12 -20.61 30.22
CA GLU A 728 16.82 -20.11 31.57
C GLU A 728 15.38 -19.55 31.63
N GLN A 729 14.55 -20.05 32.55
CA GLN A 729 13.12 -19.69 32.66
C GLN A 729 12.35 -19.75 31.33
N SER A 730 12.68 -20.71 30.46
CA SER A 730 12.29 -20.68 29.04
C SER A 730 11.52 -21.91 28.57
N GLY A 731 10.53 -21.69 27.70
CA GLY A 731 9.84 -22.71 26.91
C GLY A 731 10.37 -22.76 25.47
N LEU A 732 10.99 -23.85 25.04
CA LEU A 732 11.68 -23.91 23.74
C LEU A 732 11.53 -25.25 23.00
N LEU A 733 11.38 -25.18 21.68
CA LEU A 733 11.54 -26.30 20.74
C LEU A 733 12.89 -26.21 20.04
N ILE A 734 13.74 -27.23 20.19
CA ILE A 734 15.05 -27.32 19.52
C ILE A 734 15.00 -28.47 18.54
N ARG A 735 15.03 -28.21 17.24
CA ARG A 735 14.83 -29.25 16.22
C ARG A 735 15.82 -29.15 15.08
N GLY A 736 16.35 -30.27 14.57
CA GLY A 736 17.08 -30.23 13.29
C GLY A 736 18.35 -29.39 13.36
N ASN A 737 19.04 -29.34 14.50
CA ASN A 737 20.27 -28.57 14.65
C ASN A 737 21.49 -29.48 14.82
N ILE A 738 22.64 -28.98 14.39
CA ILE A 738 23.96 -29.54 14.68
C ILE A 738 24.59 -28.70 15.79
N ILE A 739 24.93 -29.30 16.93
CA ILE A 739 25.42 -28.59 18.11
C ILE A 739 26.76 -29.17 18.55
N SER A 740 27.85 -28.42 18.37
CA SER A 740 29.20 -28.96 18.53
C SER A 740 30.23 -28.03 19.15
N ASP A 741 31.36 -28.60 19.57
CA ASP A 741 32.59 -27.84 19.88
C ASP A 741 32.49 -26.82 21.02
N ALA A 742 31.55 -27.00 21.96
CA ALA A 742 31.55 -26.24 23.21
C ALA A 742 32.85 -26.51 23.99
N SER A 743 33.66 -25.49 24.27
CA SER A 743 35.02 -25.66 24.81
C SER A 743 35.10 -25.90 26.32
N ASN A 744 34.06 -25.54 27.08
CA ASN A 744 34.03 -25.72 28.55
C ASN A 744 32.59 -25.87 29.09
N GLY A 745 31.68 -26.42 28.30
CA GLY A 745 30.29 -26.64 28.69
C GLY A 745 29.61 -27.77 27.88
N PRO A 746 28.34 -28.07 28.18
CA PRO A 746 27.58 -29.05 27.41
C PRO A 746 27.11 -28.48 26.06
N GLY A 747 26.65 -29.31 25.14
CA GLY A 747 26.00 -28.81 23.92
C GLY A 747 24.75 -27.99 24.25
N VAL A 748 23.83 -28.58 25.03
CA VAL A 748 22.60 -27.92 25.50
C VAL A 748 22.50 -27.97 27.03
N MET A 749 22.16 -26.83 27.64
CA MET A 749 21.90 -26.69 29.08
C MET A 749 20.49 -26.17 29.36
N VAL A 750 19.72 -26.90 30.17
CA VAL A 750 18.34 -26.53 30.55
C VAL A 750 18.25 -26.34 32.07
N ASP A 751 17.90 -25.12 32.51
CA ASP A 751 17.71 -24.80 33.94
C ASP A 751 16.44 -25.45 34.52
N SER A 752 16.47 -25.65 35.84
CA SER A 752 15.36 -26.06 36.72
C SER A 752 13.97 -25.45 36.49
N THR A 753 13.85 -24.27 35.86
CA THR A 753 12.57 -23.59 35.60
C THR A 753 12.12 -23.63 34.14
N SER A 754 12.94 -24.21 33.26
CA SER A 754 12.69 -24.29 31.82
C SER A 754 11.89 -25.54 31.42
N SER A 755 11.26 -25.49 30.26
CA SER A 755 10.51 -26.59 29.62
C SER A 755 10.96 -26.72 28.16
N VAL A 756 11.73 -27.75 27.84
CA VAL A 756 12.37 -27.88 26.52
C VAL A 756 12.02 -29.20 25.86
N THR A 757 11.82 -29.16 24.55
CA THR A 757 11.67 -30.34 23.71
C THR A 757 12.73 -30.33 22.60
N LEU A 758 13.47 -31.43 22.48
CA LEU A 758 14.55 -31.62 21.52
C LEU A 758 14.24 -32.78 20.57
N PHE A 759 14.20 -32.51 19.27
CA PHE A 759 13.97 -33.51 18.22
C PHE A 759 15.00 -33.47 17.10
N ASN A 760 15.43 -34.62 16.58
CA ASN A 760 16.25 -34.69 15.37
C ASN A 760 17.44 -33.73 15.43
N ASN A 761 18.19 -33.69 16.53
CA ASN A 761 19.43 -32.92 16.62
C ASN A 761 20.64 -33.85 16.60
N ILE A 762 21.75 -33.34 16.10
CA ILE A 762 23.06 -34.00 16.10
C ILE A 762 23.95 -33.24 17.06
N ILE A 763 24.45 -33.89 18.12
CA ILE A 763 25.17 -33.22 19.20
C ILE A 763 26.48 -33.93 19.49
N TYR A 764 27.62 -33.28 19.21
CA TYR A 764 28.92 -33.93 19.31
C TYR A 764 30.09 -33.03 19.71
N ASN A 765 31.19 -33.65 20.17
CA ASN A 765 32.47 -32.99 20.50
C ASN A 765 32.37 -31.80 21.48
N ASN A 766 31.38 -31.81 22.38
CA ASN A 766 31.27 -30.81 23.45
C ASN A 766 32.12 -31.22 24.65
N ALA A 767 32.82 -30.27 25.28
CA ALA A 767 33.77 -30.50 26.38
C ALA A 767 33.14 -31.03 27.68
N SER A 768 31.81 -31.07 27.76
CA SER A 768 31.05 -31.71 28.83
C SER A 768 29.96 -32.61 28.24
N ASP A 769 28.76 -32.64 28.83
CA ASP A 769 27.69 -33.53 28.39
C ASP A 769 27.14 -33.08 27.03
N GLY A 770 26.57 -33.98 26.22
CA GLY A 770 25.84 -33.56 25.02
C GLY A 770 24.64 -32.70 25.40
N ILE A 771 23.76 -33.25 26.24
CA ILE A 771 22.60 -32.54 26.81
C ILE A 771 22.65 -32.65 28.32
N ARG A 772 22.55 -31.51 29.01
CA ARG A 772 22.37 -31.44 30.47
C ARG A 772 21.07 -30.73 30.83
N SER A 773 20.15 -31.42 31.51
CA SER A 773 18.87 -30.84 31.91
C SER A 773 18.55 -31.00 33.39
N GLN A 774 18.07 -29.91 33.98
CA GLN A 774 17.40 -29.86 35.28
C GLN A 774 15.93 -29.44 35.16
N GLY A 775 15.41 -29.30 33.94
CA GLY A 775 14.15 -28.61 33.63
C GLY A 775 12.91 -29.15 34.33
N THR A 776 11.87 -28.32 34.38
CA THR A 776 10.53 -28.76 34.83
C THR A 776 9.95 -29.81 33.90
N TYR A 777 10.23 -29.68 32.60
CA TYR A 777 9.83 -30.61 31.56
C TYR A 777 10.95 -30.77 30.53
N THR A 778 11.35 -32.00 30.23
CA THR A 778 12.40 -32.26 29.24
C THR A 778 12.04 -33.47 28.39
N LYS A 779 11.91 -33.23 27.09
CA LYS A 779 11.73 -34.25 26.07
C LYS A 779 12.97 -34.28 25.17
N VAL A 780 13.60 -35.45 25.05
CA VAL A 780 14.73 -35.70 24.15
C VAL A 780 14.35 -36.88 23.28
N ILE A 781 14.09 -36.63 22.00
CA ILE A 781 13.44 -37.60 21.13
C ILE A 781 14.14 -37.65 19.77
N ASN A 782 14.50 -38.83 19.26
CA ASN A 782 15.10 -38.96 17.92
C ASN A 782 16.34 -38.07 17.72
N ASN A 783 17.26 -38.01 18.67
CA ASN A 783 18.52 -37.27 18.51
C ASN A 783 19.70 -38.24 18.39
N THR A 784 20.78 -37.79 17.75
CA THR A 784 22.07 -38.49 17.72
C THR A 784 23.09 -37.72 18.54
N ILE A 785 23.51 -38.28 19.68
CA ILE A 785 24.43 -37.65 20.63
C ILE A 785 25.70 -38.50 20.73
N THR A 786 26.83 -37.96 20.26
CA THR A 786 28.06 -38.76 20.14
C THR A 786 29.33 -38.01 20.49
N SER A 787 30.35 -38.74 20.96
CA SER A 787 31.71 -38.21 21.09
C SER A 787 31.84 -36.95 21.96
N ASN A 788 30.95 -36.76 22.95
CA ASN A 788 31.06 -35.69 23.93
C ASN A 788 31.98 -36.11 25.09
N TYR A 789 32.65 -35.16 25.75
CA TYR A 789 33.63 -35.44 26.82
C TYR A 789 32.99 -35.64 28.21
N GLY A 790 31.65 -35.69 28.28
CA GLY A 790 30.85 -36.03 29.45
C GLY A 790 29.83 -37.12 29.14
N ASP A 791 28.68 -37.07 29.80
CA ASP A 791 27.56 -37.97 29.49
C ASP A 791 26.93 -37.58 28.14
N GLY A 792 26.31 -38.52 27.43
CA GLY A 792 25.52 -38.18 26.25
C GLY A 792 24.33 -37.31 26.65
N ILE A 793 23.47 -37.86 27.51
CA ILE A 793 22.32 -37.17 28.09
C ILE A 793 22.40 -37.29 29.62
N ASP A 794 22.53 -36.17 30.33
CA ASP A 794 22.39 -36.07 31.81
C ASP A 794 21.10 -35.31 32.16
N VAL A 795 20.14 -36.01 32.76
CA VAL A 795 18.92 -35.40 33.31
C VAL A 795 18.85 -35.64 34.82
N THR A 796 18.94 -34.56 35.58
CA THR A 796 18.99 -34.59 37.04
C THR A 796 17.93 -33.67 37.66
N ASP A 797 17.20 -34.15 38.68
CA ASP A 797 16.19 -33.36 39.42
C ASP A 797 15.03 -32.78 38.57
N SER A 798 14.77 -33.33 37.38
CA SER A 798 13.68 -32.90 36.50
C SER A 798 12.32 -33.50 36.91
N GLN A 799 11.24 -32.72 36.78
CA GLN A 799 9.90 -33.14 37.26
C GLN A 799 9.20 -34.12 36.30
N ALA A 800 9.42 -33.97 34.99
CA ALA A 800 8.84 -34.81 33.94
C ALA A 800 9.83 -34.96 32.77
N VAL A 801 10.23 -36.20 32.51
CA VAL A 801 11.31 -36.54 31.58
C VAL A 801 10.83 -37.60 30.61
N VAL A 802 11.00 -37.36 29.31
CA VAL A 802 10.85 -38.37 28.25
C VAL A 802 12.12 -38.40 27.43
N ILE A 803 12.79 -39.55 27.39
CA ILE A 803 13.97 -39.78 26.57
C ILE A 803 13.67 -40.99 25.71
N GLN A 804 13.42 -40.79 24.42
CA GLN A 804 13.04 -41.87 23.51
C GLN A 804 13.70 -41.80 22.14
N ASN A 805 13.91 -42.95 21.49
CA ASN A 805 14.45 -43.03 20.13
C ASN A 805 15.80 -42.33 19.92
N ASN A 806 16.61 -42.10 20.96
CA ASN A 806 17.91 -41.44 20.78
C ASN A 806 19.04 -42.45 20.60
N ILE A 807 20.06 -42.09 19.82
CA ILE A 807 21.35 -42.76 19.81
C ILE A 807 22.32 -41.95 20.69
N ALA A 808 22.88 -42.57 21.73
CA ALA A 808 23.86 -41.97 22.62
C ALA A 808 25.13 -42.82 22.65
N THR A 809 26.13 -42.50 21.83
CA THR A 809 27.28 -43.38 21.57
C THR A 809 28.64 -42.69 21.74
N GLN A 810 29.68 -43.45 22.08
CA GLN A 810 31.07 -42.98 22.11
C GLN A 810 31.35 -41.74 23.00
N ASN A 811 30.50 -41.45 24.00
CA ASN A 811 30.73 -40.34 24.94
C ASN A 811 31.67 -40.75 26.09
N ASP A 812 32.45 -39.82 26.65
CA ASP A 812 33.37 -40.04 27.79
C ASP A 812 32.66 -40.06 29.17
N GLY A 813 31.44 -40.61 29.17
CA GLY A 813 30.53 -40.68 30.31
C GLY A 813 29.61 -41.89 30.22
N PHE A 814 28.41 -41.78 30.77
CA PHE A 814 27.28 -42.62 30.45
C PHE A 814 26.64 -42.17 29.12
N GLY A 815 26.05 -43.09 28.36
CA GLY A 815 25.20 -42.70 27.23
C GLY A 815 23.99 -41.89 27.71
N ILE A 816 23.24 -42.46 28.66
CA ILE A 816 22.09 -41.80 29.30
C ILE A 816 22.20 -41.94 30.82
N LEU A 817 22.38 -40.81 31.50
CA LEU A 817 22.30 -40.67 32.95
C LEU A 817 21.00 -39.96 33.33
N CYS A 818 20.18 -40.60 34.16
CA CYS A 818 19.02 -39.97 34.77
C CYS A 818 19.05 -40.17 36.29
N SER A 819 19.12 -39.08 37.05
CA SER A 819 19.22 -39.13 38.50
C SER A 819 18.17 -38.27 39.20
N SER A 820 17.68 -38.73 40.36
CA SER A 820 16.75 -37.99 41.23
C SER A 820 15.43 -37.50 40.61
N SER A 821 15.10 -37.89 39.38
CA SER A 821 13.82 -37.60 38.71
C SER A 821 12.73 -38.62 39.12
N PRO A 822 11.52 -38.21 39.52
CA PRO A 822 10.56 -39.10 40.17
C PRO A 822 9.89 -40.11 39.22
N VAL A 823 9.79 -39.81 37.92
CA VAL A 823 9.15 -40.68 36.91
C VAL A 823 9.74 -40.46 35.49
N PRO A 824 11.02 -40.82 35.22
CA PRO A 824 11.57 -40.66 33.88
C PRO A 824 11.08 -41.79 32.96
N ASP A 825 10.62 -41.42 31.77
CA ASP A 825 10.25 -42.35 30.73
C ASP A 825 11.41 -42.50 29.72
N VAL A 826 12.22 -43.54 29.91
CA VAL A 826 13.44 -43.79 29.11
C VAL A 826 13.27 -45.09 28.33
N MET A 827 12.92 -44.99 27.05
CA MET A 827 12.51 -46.13 26.22
C MET A 827 13.02 -46.03 24.78
N PHE A 828 13.19 -47.17 24.11
CA PHE A 828 13.58 -47.23 22.69
C PHE A 828 14.82 -46.40 22.32
N ASN A 829 15.78 -46.22 23.24
CA ASN A 829 17.05 -45.56 22.93
C ASN A 829 18.13 -46.60 22.60
N ASN A 830 19.20 -46.21 21.91
CA ASN A 830 20.41 -47.02 21.79
C ASN A 830 21.59 -46.29 22.46
N ALA A 831 22.25 -46.95 23.42
CA ALA A 831 23.43 -46.40 24.07
C ALA A 831 24.60 -47.40 24.05
N TYR A 832 25.68 -47.04 23.38
CA TYR A 832 26.79 -47.97 23.08
C TYR A 832 28.16 -47.28 23.10
N GLY A 833 29.23 -48.02 23.38
CA GLY A 833 30.60 -47.49 23.27
C GLY A 833 30.99 -46.37 24.24
N ASN A 834 30.12 -45.96 25.17
CA ASN A 834 30.41 -44.92 26.16
C ASN A 834 31.36 -45.42 27.28
N THR A 835 32.21 -44.56 27.83
CA THR A 835 33.34 -44.99 28.67
C THR A 835 32.96 -45.43 30.09
N ILE A 836 31.89 -44.88 30.67
CA ILE A 836 31.41 -45.26 32.01
C ILE A 836 30.32 -46.35 31.92
N GLY A 837 29.37 -46.22 30.99
CA GLY A 837 28.33 -47.22 30.74
C GLY A 837 27.21 -46.75 29.81
N SER A 838 26.29 -47.64 29.43
CA SER A 838 25.17 -47.25 28.54
C SER A 838 24.08 -46.45 29.27
N TYR A 839 23.60 -46.97 30.39
CA TYR A 839 22.46 -46.40 31.13
C TYR A 839 22.75 -46.35 32.63
N SER A 840 22.34 -45.26 33.28
CA SER A 840 22.36 -45.13 34.73
C SER A 840 21.13 -44.36 35.23
N PRO A 841 20.27 -44.95 36.09
CA PRO A 841 20.28 -46.34 36.53
C PRO A 841 20.00 -47.30 35.35
N ASP A 842 20.13 -48.60 35.59
CA ASP A 842 19.64 -49.60 34.64
C ASP A 842 18.10 -49.54 34.59
N PHE A 843 17.56 -49.14 33.44
CA PHE A 843 16.11 -49.00 33.20
C PHE A 843 15.39 -50.34 32.97
N GLY A 844 16.12 -51.46 32.97
CA GLY A 844 15.57 -52.82 32.96
C GLY A 844 15.23 -53.37 31.58
N THR A 845 14.83 -54.64 31.54
CA THR A 845 14.49 -55.36 30.31
C THR A 845 13.04 -55.10 29.91
N GLY A 846 12.78 -54.74 28.65
CA GLY A 846 11.42 -54.58 28.09
C GLY A 846 10.99 -53.15 27.77
N THR A 847 11.91 -52.18 27.84
CA THR A 847 11.69 -50.77 27.46
C THR A 847 12.03 -50.45 26.00
N GLY A 848 12.46 -51.44 25.20
CA GLY A 848 12.98 -51.21 23.85
C GLY A 848 14.41 -50.62 23.80
N ASN A 849 15.04 -50.34 24.95
CA ASN A 849 16.39 -49.78 24.97
C ASN A 849 17.45 -50.81 24.51
N LEU A 850 18.34 -50.38 23.62
CA LEU A 850 19.42 -51.15 23.00
C LEU A 850 20.80 -50.78 23.57
N GLN A 851 21.74 -51.72 23.44
CA GLN A 851 23.16 -51.56 23.79
C GLN A 851 24.01 -52.18 22.69
N ALA A 852 23.95 -51.60 21.48
CA ALA A 852 24.60 -52.15 20.30
C ALA A 852 25.21 -51.05 19.45
N ASP A 853 26.20 -51.42 18.63
CA ASP A 853 26.79 -50.51 17.67
C ASP A 853 25.70 -49.97 16.72
N PRO A 854 25.52 -48.65 16.60
CA PRO A 854 24.57 -48.09 15.65
C PRO A 854 25.00 -48.33 14.19
N PHE A 855 26.25 -48.69 13.92
CA PHE A 855 26.79 -48.89 12.57
C PHE A 855 26.53 -47.70 11.66
N PHE A 856 27.07 -46.54 12.04
CA PHE A 856 27.04 -45.35 11.20
C PHE A 856 27.85 -45.54 9.92
N THR A 857 27.41 -44.92 8.82
CA THR A 857 28.06 -44.95 7.51
C THR A 857 29.49 -44.40 7.57
N ASP A 858 29.68 -43.16 8.04
CA ASP A 858 31.01 -42.58 8.23
C ASP A 858 31.07 -41.57 9.39
N ALA A 859 31.04 -42.11 10.62
CA ALA A 859 31.11 -41.29 11.83
C ALA A 859 32.40 -40.46 11.98
N VAL A 860 33.48 -40.79 11.25
CA VAL A 860 34.74 -40.04 11.31
C VAL A 860 34.61 -38.70 10.58
N ASN A 861 33.83 -38.69 9.49
CA ASN A 861 33.50 -37.51 8.71
C ASN A 861 32.12 -36.93 9.08
N PHE A 862 31.62 -37.25 10.29
CA PHE A 862 30.35 -36.74 10.83
C PHE A 862 29.08 -37.19 10.08
N ASP A 863 29.16 -38.22 9.25
CA ASP A 863 27.99 -38.88 8.67
C ASP A 863 27.44 -39.93 9.66
N TYR A 864 26.25 -39.64 10.16
CA TYR A 864 25.56 -40.44 11.17
C TYR A 864 24.34 -41.21 10.62
N HIS A 865 24.23 -41.37 9.30
CA HIS A 865 23.28 -42.29 8.71
C HIS A 865 23.56 -43.72 9.16
N LEU A 866 22.50 -44.52 9.31
CA LEU A 866 22.61 -45.94 9.66
C LEU A 866 22.98 -46.74 8.42
N THR A 867 23.83 -47.76 8.58
CA THR A 867 23.99 -48.79 7.55
C THR A 867 22.94 -49.90 7.72
N ALA A 868 22.71 -50.69 6.67
CA ALA A 868 21.72 -51.79 6.67
C ALA A 868 21.89 -52.86 7.77
N ASN A 869 23.06 -52.90 8.42
CA ASN A 869 23.33 -53.84 9.52
C ASN A 869 22.96 -53.29 10.91
N SER A 870 22.45 -52.06 10.96
CA SER A 870 22.09 -51.43 12.21
C SER A 870 20.88 -52.09 12.86
N VAL A 871 20.97 -52.29 14.17
CA VAL A 871 19.81 -52.73 14.97
C VAL A 871 18.90 -51.57 15.37
N CYS A 872 19.23 -50.35 14.97
CA CYS A 872 18.44 -49.16 15.25
C CYS A 872 17.31 -48.95 14.23
N ILE A 873 17.35 -49.69 13.11
CA ILE A 873 16.35 -49.66 12.03
C ILE A 873 15.06 -50.37 12.50
N ASP A 874 13.91 -49.74 12.27
CA ASP A 874 12.56 -50.14 12.68
C ASP A 874 12.45 -50.53 14.17
N ALA A 875 13.30 -49.93 15.01
CA ALA A 875 13.45 -50.32 16.42
C ALA A 875 12.88 -49.29 17.40
N GLY A 876 12.47 -48.11 16.91
CA GLY A 876 11.95 -46.98 17.67
C GLY A 876 10.44 -47.02 17.90
N THR A 877 9.95 -46.09 18.71
CA THR A 877 8.50 -45.89 18.90
C THR A 877 7.96 -44.69 18.14
N SER A 878 6.84 -44.85 17.44
CA SER A 878 6.13 -43.73 16.80
C SER A 878 5.34 -42.86 17.78
N SER A 879 5.13 -43.31 19.02
CA SER A 879 4.35 -42.58 20.00
C SER A 879 5.11 -41.33 20.49
N GLY A 880 4.69 -40.15 20.01
CA GLY A 880 5.31 -38.87 20.40
C GLY A 880 6.66 -38.59 19.72
N ALA A 881 7.02 -39.39 18.71
CA ALA A 881 8.14 -39.12 17.82
C ALA A 881 7.72 -38.19 16.66
N PRO A 882 8.66 -37.41 16.10
CA PRO A 882 8.38 -36.57 14.94
C PRO A 882 8.15 -37.43 13.69
N GLU A 883 7.23 -37.00 12.82
CA GLU A 883 6.91 -37.70 11.56
C GLU A 883 8.00 -37.58 10.50
N LEU A 884 8.80 -36.50 10.60
CA LEU A 884 9.95 -36.25 9.75
C LEU A 884 11.25 -36.50 10.52
N ASP A 885 12.31 -36.87 9.81
CA ASP A 885 13.65 -37.05 10.34
C ASP A 885 14.48 -35.73 10.32
N PHE A 886 15.80 -35.84 10.45
CA PHE A 886 16.73 -34.71 10.41
C PHE A 886 16.74 -33.97 9.06
N GLU A 887 16.61 -34.71 7.96
CA GLU A 887 16.67 -34.18 6.59
C GLU A 887 15.28 -33.79 6.05
N GLY A 888 14.25 -33.94 6.88
CA GLY A 888 12.88 -33.65 6.49
C GLY A 888 12.18 -34.81 5.79
N HIS A 889 12.80 -35.99 5.73
CA HIS A 889 12.21 -37.19 5.15
C HIS A 889 11.15 -37.79 6.09
N CYS A 890 10.06 -38.30 5.51
CA CYS A 890 9.06 -39.05 6.26
C CYS A 890 9.68 -40.36 6.80
N ARG A 891 9.26 -40.78 7.99
CA ARG A 891 9.63 -42.10 8.53
C ARG A 891 8.76 -43.21 7.95
N TYR A 892 9.34 -44.30 7.46
CA TYR A 892 8.63 -45.38 6.75
C TYR A 892 9.22 -46.78 7.00
N ASP A 893 8.34 -47.77 6.83
CA ASP A 893 8.63 -49.19 7.11
C ASP A 893 9.70 -49.76 6.18
N GLN A 894 10.75 -50.38 6.74
CA GLN A 894 11.73 -51.14 5.96
C GLN A 894 11.30 -52.62 5.89
N PRO A 895 10.66 -53.07 4.79
CA PRO A 895 9.95 -54.35 4.77
C PRO A 895 10.84 -55.59 4.99
N ASP A 896 12.15 -55.45 4.77
CA ASP A 896 13.15 -56.51 4.97
C ASP A 896 13.75 -56.55 6.37
N VAL A 897 13.50 -55.52 7.19
CA VAL A 897 13.93 -55.45 8.58
C VAL A 897 12.77 -55.87 9.47
N SER A 898 13.09 -56.48 10.61
CA SER A 898 12.06 -56.93 11.55
C SER A 898 11.70 -55.81 12.51
N ASN A 899 10.48 -55.29 12.39
CA ASN A 899 9.93 -54.26 13.26
C ASN A 899 10.00 -54.70 14.73
N SER A 900 10.85 -54.00 15.48
CA SER A 900 11.05 -54.21 16.92
C SER A 900 10.62 -53.01 17.77
N GLY A 901 10.13 -51.97 17.09
CA GLY A 901 9.54 -50.76 17.64
C GLY A 901 8.16 -50.94 18.26
N SER A 902 7.48 -49.81 18.53
CA SER A 902 6.11 -49.82 19.07
C SER A 902 5.32 -48.55 18.74
N GLY A 903 3.99 -48.58 18.88
CA GLY A 903 3.11 -47.42 18.72
C GLY A 903 2.05 -47.65 17.63
N SER A 904 1.57 -46.57 17.01
CA SER A 904 0.67 -46.67 15.84
C SER A 904 1.40 -47.26 14.63
N TYR A 905 2.69 -46.96 14.55
CA TYR A 905 3.65 -47.47 13.59
C TYR A 905 4.80 -48.11 14.38
N GLU A 906 5.16 -49.36 14.04
CA GLU A 906 6.20 -50.13 14.76
C GLU A 906 7.57 -50.07 14.08
N PHE A 907 7.73 -49.16 13.10
CA PHE A 907 8.84 -49.10 12.16
C PHE A 907 9.66 -47.81 12.22
N PHE A 908 9.51 -47.00 13.27
CA PHE A 908 10.31 -45.78 13.36
C PHE A 908 11.76 -46.12 13.68
N ASP A 909 12.72 -45.40 13.14
CA ASP A 909 14.12 -45.57 13.52
C ASP A 909 14.48 -44.88 14.83
N ILE A 910 15.50 -45.43 15.49
CA ILE A 910 16.18 -44.79 16.61
C ILE A 910 17.29 -43.90 16.02
N GLY A 911 17.30 -42.63 16.40
CA GLY A 911 18.28 -41.64 15.93
C GLY A 911 17.63 -40.45 15.23
N ALA A 912 18.47 -39.50 14.80
CA ALA A 912 18.03 -38.30 14.10
C ALA A 912 17.54 -38.58 12.68
N PHE A 913 18.20 -39.48 11.97
CA PHE A 913 17.91 -39.86 10.58
C PHE A 913 16.90 -41.02 10.51
N GLU A 914 16.24 -41.12 9.37
CA GLU A 914 15.60 -42.35 8.91
C GLU A 914 16.58 -43.12 8.02
N PHE A 915 16.66 -44.43 8.20
CA PHE A 915 17.36 -45.31 7.30
C PHE A 915 16.53 -45.51 6.04
N SER A 916 17.08 -45.06 4.92
CA SER A 916 16.57 -45.42 3.59
C SER A 916 17.52 -46.36 2.90
N ARG A 917 17.05 -47.53 2.47
CA ARG A 917 17.75 -48.28 1.42
C ARG A 917 17.61 -47.54 0.10
N PRO A 918 18.69 -47.38 -0.68
CA PRO A 918 18.54 -47.05 -2.08
C PRO A 918 17.67 -48.16 -2.72
N VAL A 919 16.54 -47.80 -3.32
CA VAL A 919 15.73 -48.72 -4.13
C VAL A 919 16.52 -49.25 -5.33
N ALA A 920 17.60 -48.58 -5.73
CA ALA A 920 18.52 -49.01 -6.78
C ALA A 920 19.65 -49.97 -6.36
N ASP A 921 19.75 -50.36 -5.08
CA ASP A 921 20.68 -51.39 -4.59
C ASP A 921 20.13 -52.77 -5.00
N LEU A 922 20.42 -53.18 -6.23
CA LEU A 922 19.86 -54.36 -6.87
C LEU A 922 20.57 -55.65 -6.47
N ASP A 923 21.83 -55.58 -6.10
CA ASP A 923 22.61 -56.75 -5.70
C ASP A 923 22.61 -57.01 -4.18
N GLY A 924 22.11 -56.03 -3.42
CA GLY A 924 21.77 -56.11 -2.01
C GLY A 924 22.97 -55.97 -1.08
N ASP A 925 24.05 -55.33 -1.54
CA ASP A 925 25.27 -55.12 -0.77
C ASP A 925 25.33 -53.76 -0.03
N GLY A 926 24.35 -52.88 -0.29
CA GLY A 926 24.07 -51.69 0.50
C GLY A 926 24.54 -50.37 -0.11
N ASP A 927 25.06 -50.36 -1.34
CA ASP A 927 25.30 -49.15 -2.12
C ASP A 927 24.70 -49.25 -3.53
N VAL A 928 24.91 -48.24 -4.38
CA VAL A 928 24.42 -48.22 -5.76
C VAL A 928 25.60 -47.95 -6.66
N ASP A 929 26.19 -49.01 -7.20
CA ASP A 929 27.45 -48.93 -7.92
C ASP A 929 27.38 -49.53 -9.34
N GLY A 930 28.55 -49.85 -9.91
CA GLY A 930 28.63 -50.41 -11.26
C GLY A 930 28.06 -51.83 -11.38
N ASP A 931 28.01 -52.59 -10.30
CA ASP A 931 27.45 -53.94 -10.25
C ASP A 931 25.90 -53.87 -10.25
N ASP A 932 25.29 -52.91 -9.55
CA ASP A 932 23.85 -52.60 -9.66
C ASP A 932 23.49 -52.08 -11.04
N GLN A 933 24.31 -51.18 -11.61
CA GLN A 933 24.07 -50.66 -12.96
C GLN A 933 24.10 -51.79 -14.00
N ALA A 934 25.00 -52.75 -13.82
CA ALA A 934 25.06 -53.93 -14.67
C ALA A 934 23.85 -54.86 -14.49
N MET A 935 23.34 -54.98 -13.26
CA MET A 935 22.11 -55.72 -12.97
C MET A 935 20.88 -55.02 -13.58
N PHE A 936 20.71 -53.73 -13.36
CA PHE A 936 19.62 -52.92 -13.90
C PHE A 936 19.58 -53.00 -15.43
N ALA A 937 20.73 -52.77 -16.08
CA ALA A 937 20.87 -52.86 -17.53
C ALA A 937 20.56 -54.26 -18.10
N SER A 938 20.65 -55.32 -17.29
CA SER A 938 20.32 -56.68 -17.71
C SER A 938 18.82 -56.96 -17.77
N TYR A 939 18.02 -56.19 -17.03
CA TYR A 939 16.56 -56.28 -16.97
C TYR A 939 15.87 -55.19 -17.81
N PHE A 940 16.56 -54.09 -18.13
CA PHE A 940 16.00 -52.96 -18.88
C PHE A 940 15.35 -53.37 -20.22
N GLY A 941 14.08 -53.00 -20.39
CA GLY A 941 13.22 -53.30 -21.54
C GLY A 941 12.39 -54.58 -21.44
N LEU A 942 12.32 -55.21 -20.27
CA LEU A 942 11.41 -56.34 -20.01
C LEU A 942 9.98 -55.84 -19.78
N THR A 943 8.98 -56.54 -20.33
CA THR A 943 7.57 -56.09 -20.40
C THR A 943 6.56 -57.04 -19.73
N ASP A 944 7.07 -57.97 -18.91
CA ASP A 944 6.29 -59.03 -18.25
C ASP A 944 7.09 -59.53 -17.03
N CYS A 945 7.56 -58.58 -16.21
CA CYS A 945 8.63 -58.74 -15.24
C CYS A 945 8.13 -58.88 -13.79
N SER A 946 6.98 -59.52 -13.56
CA SER A 946 6.44 -59.71 -12.21
C SER A 946 7.42 -60.49 -11.30
N GLY A 947 8.25 -59.77 -10.53
CA GLY A 947 9.24 -60.30 -9.60
C GLY A 947 10.71 -60.24 -10.04
N CYS A 948 11.10 -59.35 -10.97
CA CYS A 948 12.51 -59.01 -11.15
C CYS A 948 12.95 -57.90 -10.19
N GLU A 949 14.22 -57.91 -9.81
CA GLU A 949 14.78 -56.97 -8.82
C GLU A 949 14.86 -55.53 -9.36
N ALA A 950 14.84 -55.33 -10.68
CA ALA A 950 14.96 -54.02 -11.32
C ALA A 950 13.62 -53.34 -11.71
N ASP A 951 12.48 -53.95 -11.39
CA ASP A 951 11.13 -53.36 -11.47
C ASP A 951 10.92 -52.54 -10.19
N LEU A 952 11.51 -51.34 -10.19
CA LEU A 952 11.68 -50.46 -9.02
C LEU A 952 10.39 -49.71 -8.67
N ASP A 953 9.53 -49.43 -9.64
CA ASP A 953 8.22 -48.81 -9.38
C ASP A 953 7.07 -49.83 -9.20
N GLY A 954 7.32 -51.10 -9.51
CA GLY A 954 6.42 -52.23 -9.25
C GLY A 954 5.27 -52.33 -10.25
N ASP A 955 5.36 -51.70 -11.42
CA ASP A 955 4.31 -51.68 -12.43
C ASP A 955 4.29 -52.93 -13.33
N GLY A 956 5.34 -53.75 -13.27
CA GLY A 956 5.46 -55.03 -13.95
C GLY A 956 6.31 -55.00 -15.21
N ASP A 957 6.95 -53.88 -15.52
CA ASP A 957 8.01 -53.74 -16.52
C ASP A 957 9.32 -53.19 -15.93
N VAL A 958 10.36 -53.10 -16.77
CA VAL A 958 11.61 -52.45 -16.38
C VAL A 958 11.93 -51.45 -17.47
N ASP A 959 11.55 -50.19 -17.27
CA ASP A 959 11.60 -49.18 -18.30
C ASP A 959 12.14 -47.82 -17.82
N GLY A 960 11.86 -46.75 -18.56
CA GLY A 960 12.35 -45.43 -18.24
C GLY A 960 11.93 -44.94 -16.84
N SER A 961 10.78 -45.36 -16.31
CA SER A 961 10.36 -45.01 -14.94
C SER A 961 11.27 -45.66 -13.89
N ASP A 962 11.59 -46.94 -14.05
CA ASP A 962 12.56 -47.62 -13.18
C ASP A 962 13.97 -47.04 -13.32
N LEU A 963 14.35 -46.61 -14.52
CA LEU A 963 15.66 -45.98 -14.74
C LEU A 963 15.75 -44.63 -14.05
N THR A 964 14.64 -43.89 -13.99
CA THR A 964 14.57 -42.63 -13.23
C THR A 964 14.79 -42.89 -11.73
N LEU A 965 14.17 -43.93 -11.18
CA LEU A 965 14.41 -44.36 -9.78
C LEU A 965 15.85 -44.86 -9.58
N PHE A 966 16.39 -45.61 -10.54
CA PHE A 966 17.76 -46.14 -10.49
C PHE A 966 18.82 -45.03 -10.48
N VAL A 967 18.63 -44.00 -11.32
CA VAL A 967 19.56 -42.87 -11.44
C VAL A 967 19.45 -41.93 -10.24
N ALA A 968 18.25 -41.70 -9.70
CA ALA A 968 18.05 -40.87 -8.51
C ALA A 968 18.83 -41.39 -7.28
N ASP A 969 19.02 -42.70 -7.20
CA ASP A 969 19.80 -43.34 -6.14
C ASP A 969 21.30 -43.53 -6.47
N GLN A 970 21.72 -43.52 -7.75
CA GLN A 970 23.15 -43.51 -8.11
C GLN A 970 23.89 -42.28 -7.55
N ASP A 971 23.18 -41.16 -7.40
CA ASP A 971 23.72 -39.89 -6.92
C ASP A 971 23.70 -39.77 -5.37
N ARG A 972 23.14 -40.75 -4.63
CA ARG A 972 23.16 -40.77 -3.15
C ARG A 972 24.53 -41.11 -2.54
N PHE A 973 25.42 -41.78 -3.28
CA PHE A 973 26.75 -42.18 -2.77
C PHE A 973 27.92 -41.94 -3.75
N HIS A 974 27.71 -41.19 -4.84
CA HIS A 974 28.81 -40.75 -5.72
C HIS A 974 28.65 -39.28 -6.12
N CYS A 975 29.59 -38.45 -5.66
CA CYS A 975 29.80 -37.07 -6.13
C CYS A 975 29.96 -37.07 -7.67
N PRO A 976 29.11 -36.34 -8.43
CA PRO A 976 29.19 -36.32 -9.89
C PRO A 976 30.53 -35.75 -10.36
N ALA A 977 31.10 -36.36 -11.38
CA ALA A 977 32.43 -36.02 -11.91
C ALA A 977 32.51 -34.67 -12.67
N GLU A 978 31.59 -33.72 -12.45
CA GLU A 978 31.58 -32.38 -13.05
C GLU A 978 31.12 -31.29 -12.07
N ALA A 979 31.79 -31.17 -10.91
CA ALA A 979 31.70 -29.95 -10.11
C ALA A 979 32.27 -28.76 -10.91
N CYS A 980 31.61 -27.59 -10.87
CA CYS A 980 32.18 -26.36 -11.41
C CYS A 980 33.44 -26.03 -10.63
N VAL A 981 34.60 -26.29 -11.20
CA VAL A 981 35.88 -26.01 -10.57
C VAL A 981 36.17 -24.50 -10.54
N GLY A 982 35.42 -23.72 -11.34
CA GLY A 982 35.41 -22.27 -11.33
C GLY A 982 34.53 -21.62 -10.26
N ASN A 983 33.73 -22.38 -9.50
CA ASN A 983 32.94 -21.83 -8.40
C ASN A 983 33.84 -21.71 -7.15
N LEU A 984 34.35 -20.50 -6.93
CA LEU A 984 35.33 -20.14 -5.90
C LEU A 984 34.68 -19.52 -4.66
N ASP A 985 33.50 -18.89 -4.75
CA ASP A 985 32.74 -18.35 -3.60
C ASP A 985 31.61 -19.25 -3.08
N TRP A 986 31.32 -20.34 -3.78
CA TRP A 986 30.41 -21.44 -3.42
C TRP A 986 28.92 -21.11 -3.46
N ASP A 987 28.52 -20.17 -4.31
CA ASP A 987 27.14 -19.70 -4.46
C ASP A 987 26.29 -20.46 -5.52
N LEU A 988 26.78 -21.63 -5.96
CA LEU A 988 26.17 -22.49 -6.99
C LEU A 988 26.20 -21.95 -8.44
N ASP A 989 26.88 -20.83 -8.70
CA ASP A 989 27.15 -20.36 -10.05
C ASP A 989 28.64 -20.06 -10.28
N VAL A 990 29.00 -19.52 -11.45
CA VAL A 990 30.36 -19.01 -11.69
C VAL A 990 30.24 -17.67 -12.38
N ASP A 991 30.39 -16.58 -11.64
CA ASP A 991 30.08 -15.24 -12.11
C ASP A 991 31.20 -14.21 -11.85
N GLY A 992 30.84 -12.92 -11.86
CA GLY A 992 31.78 -11.83 -11.64
C GLY A 992 32.48 -11.86 -10.28
N LEU A 993 31.88 -12.48 -9.27
CA LEU A 993 32.43 -12.64 -7.92
C LEU A 993 33.55 -13.68 -7.91
N ASP A 994 33.35 -14.86 -8.51
CA ASP A 994 34.42 -15.85 -8.68
C ASP A 994 35.58 -15.30 -9.53
N LEU A 995 35.27 -14.50 -10.55
CA LEU A 995 36.31 -13.86 -11.37
C LEU A 995 37.13 -12.87 -10.54
N SER A 996 36.51 -12.23 -9.55
CA SER A 996 37.21 -11.34 -8.62
C SER A 996 38.16 -12.12 -7.70
N ILE A 997 37.73 -13.29 -7.21
CA ILE A 997 38.55 -14.20 -6.40
C ILE A 997 39.71 -14.76 -7.24
N PHE A 998 39.40 -15.29 -8.42
CA PHE A 998 40.38 -15.83 -9.35
C PHE A 998 41.44 -14.79 -9.73
N THR A 999 41.02 -13.56 -10.06
CA THR A 999 41.96 -12.49 -10.44
C THR A 999 42.80 -11.98 -9.28
N SER A 1000 42.35 -12.13 -8.04
CA SER A 1000 43.13 -11.82 -6.84
C SER A 1000 44.33 -12.76 -6.66
N ASP A 1001 44.19 -14.01 -7.12
CA ASP A 1001 45.25 -15.02 -7.05
C ASP A 1001 46.11 -15.11 -8.32
N PHE A 1002 45.69 -14.53 -9.45
CA PHE A 1002 46.36 -14.68 -10.73
C PHE A 1002 47.85 -14.21 -10.75
N ASN A 1003 48.76 -15.11 -11.13
CA ASN A 1003 50.24 -15.07 -11.02
C ASN A 1003 50.83 -15.32 -9.62
N ARG A 1004 50.05 -15.79 -8.64
CA ARG A 1004 50.61 -16.30 -7.39
C ARG A 1004 51.35 -17.61 -7.65
N THR A 1005 52.41 -17.86 -6.88
CA THR A 1005 53.29 -19.05 -7.01
C THR A 1005 53.65 -19.65 -5.65
N ASP A 1006 52.88 -19.29 -4.62
CA ASP A 1006 53.14 -19.56 -3.22
C ASP A 1006 51.95 -20.23 -2.51
N CYS A 1007 51.10 -20.90 -3.29
CA CYS A 1007 49.85 -21.52 -2.84
C CYS A 1007 50.08 -22.67 -1.81
N ASP A 1008 51.31 -23.19 -1.71
CA ASP A 1008 51.72 -24.21 -0.74
C ASP A 1008 52.40 -23.66 0.54
N GLN A 1009 52.66 -22.35 0.65
CA GLN A 1009 53.42 -21.73 1.76
C GLN A 1009 52.53 -21.17 2.88
N GLY A 1010 51.33 -21.72 3.08
CA GLY A 1010 50.43 -21.36 4.20
C GLY A 1010 49.48 -20.19 3.93
N THR A 1011 49.45 -19.69 2.69
CA THR A 1011 48.40 -18.82 2.15
C THR A 1011 47.74 -19.57 1.00
N PRO A 1012 46.57 -20.20 1.22
CA PRO A 1012 45.83 -20.86 0.15
C PRO A 1012 45.61 -19.90 -1.02
N CYS A 1013 45.66 -20.42 -2.24
CA CYS A 1013 45.11 -19.76 -3.41
C CYS A 1013 43.83 -20.52 -3.76
N GLU A 1014 42.71 -19.84 -3.77
CA GLU A 1014 41.45 -20.44 -4.21
C GLU A 1014 41.44 -20.58 -5.73
N GLY A 1015 42.16 -19.70 -6.44
CA GLY A 1015 42.34 -19.79 -7.90
C GLY A 1015 43.30 -20.89 -8.41
N ASP A 1016 43.94 -21.70 -7.56
CA ASP A 1016 44.80 -22.84 -7.96
C ASP A 1016 43.92 -24.06 -8.26
N ILE A 1017 43.25 -24.01 -9.42
CA ILE A 1017 42.21 -24.93 -9.85
C ILE A 1017 42.81 -26.28 -10.24
N ASP A 1018 43.96 -26.29 -10.91
CA ASP A 1018 44.62 -27.52 -11.37
C ASP A 1018 45.55 -28.16 -10.32
N LYS A 1019 45.74 -27.47 -9.18
CA LYS A 1019 46.46 -27.91 -7.98
C LYS A 1019 47.95 -28.12 -8.21
N ASP A 1020 48.57 -27.32 -9.09
CA ASP A 1020 50.00 -27.37 -9.36
C ASP A 1020 50.85 -26.39 -8.52
N ASN A 1021 50.20 -25.64 -7.61
CA ASN A 1021 50.75 -24.71 -6.61
C ASN A 1021 51.11 -23.31 -7.13
N ASP A 1022 50.65 -22.96 -8.32
CA ASP A 1022 50.58 -21.60 -8.83
C ASP A 1022 49.20 -21.29 -9.42
N VAL A 1023 48.91 -20.01 -9.70
CA VAL A 1023 47.69 -19.62 -10.41
C VAL A 1023 48.11 -18.94 -11.69
N ASP A 1024 47.96 -19.62 -12.81
CA ASP A 1024 48.44 -19.14 -14.10
C ASP A 1024 47.40 -19.29 -15.22
N TRP A 1025 47.86 -19.31 -16.47
CA TRP A 1025 46.97 -19.37 -17.62
C TRP A 1025 46.31 -20.75 -17.80
N PHE A 1026 46.82 -21.80 -17.15
CA PHE A 1026 46.21 -23.12 -17.13
C PHE A 1026 44.97 -23.13 -16.23
N ASP A 1027 45.06 -22.59 -15.01
CA ASP A 1027 43.89 -22.40 -14.13
C ASP A 1027 42.85 -21.48 -14.76
N PHE A 1028 43.29 -20.41 -15.44
CA PHE A 1028 42.35 -19.49 -16.11
C PHE A 1028 41.58 -20.18 -17.25
N SER A 1029 42.18 -21.20 -17.87
CA SER A 1029 41.53 -21.99 -18.91
C SER A 1029 40.45 -22.91 -18.34
N ASP A 1030 40.63 -23.39 -17.10
CA ASP A 1030 39.66 -24.22 -16.41
C ASP A 1030 38.56 -23.35 -15.78
N PHE A 1031 38.92 -22.21 -15.18
CA PHE A 1031 37.98 -21.20 -14.68
C PHE A 1031 36.99 -20.72 -15.75
N ILE A 1032 37.49 -20.32 -16.94
CA ILE A 1032 36.64 -19.77 -18.00
C ILE A 1032 35.76 -20.82 -18.68
N PHE A 1033 36.02 -22.11 -18.45
CA PHE A 1033 35.16 -23.19 -18.91
C PHE A 1033 33.83 -23.19 -18.15
N ASP A 1034 33.85 -22.77 -16.88
CA ASP A 1034 32.67 -22.68 -16.03
C ASP A 1034 32.07 -21.26 -15.97
N PHE A 1035 32.82 -20.20 -16.32
CA PHE A 1035 32.33 -18.81 -16.24
C PHE A 1035 31.01 -18.57 -17.01
N GLY A 1036 29.97 -18.19 -16.27
CA GLY A 1036 28.60 -17.98 -16.72
C GLY A 1036 27.68 -19.20 -16.55
N ARG A 1037 28.15 -20.29 -15.93
CA ARG A 1037 27.31 -21.41 -15.49
C ARG A 1037 26.52 -21.01 -14.25
N THR A 1038 25.30 -21.52 -14.14
CA THR A 1038 24.33 -21.27 -13.04
C THR A 1038 23.82 -22.58 -12.45
N ASP A 1039 24.50 -23.68 -12.77
CA ASP A 1039 24.09 -25.06 -12.52
C ASP A 1039 25.24 -25.86 -11.88
N CYS A 1040 25.92 -25.27 -10.90
CA CYS A 1040 27.08 -25.87 -10.26
C CYS A 1040 26.67 -26.74 -9.06
N PRO A 1041 26.80 -28.07 -9.12
CA PRO A 1041 26.49 -28.93 -7.98
C PRO A 1041 27.58 -28.81 -6.92
N VAL A 1042 27.21 -28.60 -5.65
CA VAL A 1042 28.15 -28.63 -4.52
C VAL A 1042 28.24 -30.05 -3.98
N CYS A 1043 29.45 -30.60 -3.94
CA CYS A 1043 29.73 -31.75 -3.07
C CYS A 1043 30.09 -31.21 -1.67
N PRO A 1044 29.49 -31.74 -0.59
CA PRO A 1044 29.97 -31.45 0.76
C PRO A 1044 31.43 -31.89 0.89
N ARG A 1045 32.26 -31.03 1.48
CA ARG A 1045 33.69 -31.34 1.75
C ARG A 1045 33.86 -32.31 2.92
#